data_AF-K9K3H4-F1
#
_entry.id   AF-K9K3H4-F1
#
_cell.length_a   1.000
_cell.length_b   1.000
_cell.length_c   1.000
_cell.angle_alpha   90.00
_cell.angle_beta   90.00
_cell.angle_gamma   90.00
#
_symmetry.space_group_name_H-M   'P 1'
#
loop_
_entity.id
_entity.type
_entity.pdbx_description
1 polymer ?
#
loop_
_entity_poly.entity_id
_entity_poly.type
_entity_poly.pdbx_seq_one_letter_code
_entity_poly.pdbx_strand_id
1 'polypeptide(L)'
;DNMLLDKSGHLKLADFGTCMKMNKEGMVRCDTAVGTPDYISPEVLKSQGGDGYYGRECDWWSVGVFLYEMLVGDTPFYADSLVGTYSKIMNHKNSLTFPDDNDISKEAKNLICAFLTDREVRLGRNGVEEIKRHLFFKNDQWAWETLRDTVAPVVPDLSSDIDTSNFDDLEEDKGDEETFPIPKAFVGNQLPFVGFTYYSNRRYLSSTNPNDNRTSSNVDKSLQENLQKTIYKLEEQLHNEMQLKDEMEQKCRTSNIKLDKIMKELDEEGNQRRNLESTVSQIEKEKMLLQHRINEYQRKAEQENEKRRNVENEVSTLKDQLEDLKKVSQNSQLANEKVAQLQKQLEEANDLLRTESDTAVRLRKSHTEMSKSVSQLESLNRELQERNRILENSKSQTDKDYYQLQAALEAERRDRGHDSEMIGDLQARITSLQEEVKHLKHNLERVEGERKEAQDMLTHSEKEKNNLEIDLNYKLKSLQQRLEQEINEHKVTKARLTDKHQSIEEAKSVAMCEMEKKLKEEREAREKAENRVVQIEKQCSMLDVDLKQSQQKLEHLTENKERMEDEVKNLTLQLEQESNKRLLLQNELKTQAFEADNLKGLEKQMKQEINTLLEAKRLLEFELGQLTKQYRGNEGQMRELQDQLEAEQYFSTLYKTQVKELKEEIEEKNRENLKKIQELQNEKETLATQLDLAETKAESEQLARGLLEEQYFELTQESKKAASRNRQEITDKDHTVSRLEETNSMLTKDIELLRKENEELTDKMRKTEEEYKLKKEEEISNLKAAYEKNINTERTLKTQAVNKLAEIMNRKDFKIDRK
;
A
#
# COMPACT_ATOMS: atom_id res chain seq x y z
N ASP A 1 -18.73 -5.88 -21.84
CA ASP A 1 -19.80 -6.18 -20.86
C ASP A 1 -20.94 -5.16 -20.88
N ASN A 2 -20.90 -4.08 -20.08
CA ASN A 2 -22.05 -3.26 -19.69
C ASN A 2 -22.68 -2.37 -20.81
N MET A 3 -22.32 -2.59 -22.08
CA MET A 3 -22.76 -1.82 -23.25
C MET A 3 -23.50 -2.76 -24.22
N LEU A 4 -24.81 -2.91 -24.02
CA LEU A 4 -25.66 -3.80 -24.83
C LEU A 4 -26.24 -3.07 -26.04
N LEU A 5 -26.51 -3.79 -27.13
CA LEU A 5 -27.22 -3.27 -28.30
C LEU A 5 -28.71 -3.64 -28.24
N ASP A 6 -29.58 -2.72 -28.65
CA ASP A 6 -30.98 -3.07 -28.92
C ASP A 6 -31.18 -3.63 -30.34
N LYS A 7 -32.39 -4.11 -30.63
CA LYS A 7 -32.77 -4.72 -31.93
C LYS A 7 -32.56 -3.85 -33.18
N SER A 8 -32.13 -2.61 -33.03
CA SER A 8 -31.79 -1.69 -34.12
C SER A 8 -30.31 -1.33 -34.15
N GLY A 9 -29.48 -2.06 -33.40
CA GLY A 9 -28.03 -1.83 -33.26
C GLY A 9 -27.66 -0.67 -32.36
N HIS A 10 -28.62 -0.06 -31.64
CA HIS A 10 -28.34 1.12 -30.81
C HIS A 10 -28.03 0.76 -29.37
N LEU A 11 -26.94 1.34 -28.87
CA LEU A 11 -26.44 1.13 -27.52
C LEU A 11 -27.47 1.49 -26.42
N LYS A 12 -27.43 0.69 -25.35
CA LYS A 12 -28.00 0.92 -24.03
C LYS A 12 -26.99 0.46 -22.98
N LEU A 13 -26.86 1.21 -21.88
CA LEU A 13 -26.11 0.74 -20.72
C LEU A 13 -26.94 -0.28 -19.94
N ALA A 14 -26.27 -1.30 -19.43
CA ALA A 14 -26.78 -2.31 -18.52
C ALA A 14 -25.83 -2.46 -17.31
N ASP A 15 -26.25 -3.24 -16.31
CA ASP A 15 -25.62 -3.38 -14.99
C ASP A 15 -25.14 -2.05 -14.36
N PHE A 16 -25.99 -1.56 -13.45
CA PHE A 16 -25.75 -0.36 -12.65
C PHE A 16 -25.34 -0.70 -11.20
N GLY A 17 -24.89 -1.93 -10.93
CA GLY A 17 -24.53 -2.41 -9.58
C GLY A 17 -23.40 -1.61 -8.91
N THR A 18 -22.54 -0.98 -9.70
CA THR A 18 -21.43 -0.12 -9.24
C THR A 18 -21.80 1.38 -9.16
N CYS A 19 -23.01 1.77 -9.57
CA CYS A 19 -23.38 3.19 -9.65
C CYS A 19 -23.59 3.84 -8.27
N MET A 20 -22.87 4.93 -8.03
CA MET A 20 -22.97 5.72 -6.79
C MET A 20 -23.63 7.08 -7.03
N LYS A 21 -24.43 7.53 -6.07
CA LYS A 21 -25.11 8.82 -6.16
C LYS A 21 -24.17 9.96 -5.74
N MET A 22 -23.83 10.83 -6.68
CA MET A 22 -23.07 12.07 -6.43
C MET A 22 -23.67 12.93 -5.30
N ASN A 23 -22.80 13.58 -4.54
CA ASN A 23 -23.13 14.64 -3.59
C ASN A 23 -23.51 15.96 -4.33
N LYS A 24 -23.71 17.06 -3.58
CA LYS A 24 -24.09 18.36 -4.18
C LYS A 24 -22.96 18.96 -5.03
N GLU A 25 -21.74 18.58 -4.71
CA GLU A 25 -20.48 19.03 -5.28
C GLU A 25 -20.12 18.25 -6.57
N GLY A 26 -20.91 17.22 -6.93
CA GLY A 26 -20.69 16.39 -8.12
C GLY A 26 -19.68 15.26 -7.93
N MET A 27 -19.33 14.93 -6.69
CA MET A 27 -18.33 13.96 -6.28
C MET A 27 -18.97 12.75 -5.58
N VAL A 28 -18.24 11.64 -5.52
CA VAL A 28 -18.50 10.47 -4.69
C VAL A 28 -17.24 10.11 -3.89
N ARG A 29 -17.42 9.31 -2.83
CA ARG A 29 -16.35 8.62 -2.10
C ARG A 29 -16.70 7.14 -2.08
N CYS A 30 -15.74 6.28 -2.39
CA CYS A 30 -15.85 4.85 -2.19
C CYS A 30 -14.53 4.31 -1.63
N ASP A 31 -14.61 3.65 -0.48
CA ASP A 31 -13.47 3.00 0.16
C ASP A 31 -13.22 1.58 -0.41
N THR A 32 -14.07 1.12 -1.33
CA THR A 32 -13.96 -0.15 -2.07
C THR A 32 -13.79 0.13 -3.55
N ALA A 33 -12.77 -0.46 -4.20
CA ALA A 33 -12.68 -0.43 -5.65
C ALA A 33 -13.74 -1.33 -6.29
N VAL A 34 -14.44 -0.79 -7.28
CA VAL A 34 -15.53 -1.44 -8.01
C VAL A 34 -15.36 -1.21 -9.51
N GLY A 35 -15.73 -2.19 -10.33
CA GLY A 35 -15.58 -2.18 -11.79
C GLY A 35 -14.47 -3.10 -12.31
N THR A 36 -14.49 -3.35 -13.62
CA THR A 36 -13.54 -4.24 -14.31
C THR A 36 -12.12 -3.66 -14.28
N PRO A 37 -11.08 -4.43 -13.90
CA PRO A 37 -9.73 -3.92 -13.64
C PRO A 37 -9.04 -3.12 -14.74
N ASP A 38 -9.35 -3.37 -16.01
CA ASP A 38 -8.72 -2.72 -17.16
C ASP A 38 -9.31 -1.33 -17.48
N TYR A 39 -10.56 -1.07 -17.06
CA TYR A 39 -11.30 0.16 -17.39
C TYR A 39 -11.39 1.13 -16.21
N ILE A 40 -10.95 0.72 -15.02
CA ILE A 40 -10.96 1.53 -13.80
C ILE A 40 -9.95 2.70 -13.89
N SER A 41 -10.30 3.86 -13.34
CA SER A 41 -9.46 5.06 -13.46
C SER A 41 -8.45 5.21 -12.31
N PRO A 42 -7.33 5.95 -12.52
CA PRO A 42 -6.28 6.09 -11.51
C PRO A 42 -6.77 6.71 -10.19
N GLU A 43 -7.75 7.60 -10.21
CA GLU A 43 -8.32 8.19 -9.00
C GLU A 43 -9.27 7.26 -8.22
N VAL A 44 -9.93 6.30 -8.89
CA VAL A 44 -10.71 5.24 -8.21
C VAL A 44 -9.78 4.17 -7.63
N LEU A 45 -8.67 3.86 -8.30
CA LEU A 45 -7.61 3.03 -7.69
C LEU A 45 -7.01 3.71 -6.45
N LYS A 46 -6.80 5.03 -6.48
CA LYS A 46 -6.29 5.79 -5.33
C LYS A 46 -7.29 5.88 -4.16
N SER A 47 -8.61 5.84 -4.39
CA SER A 47 -9.59 5.94 -3.30
C SER A 47 -9.61 4.71 -2.38
N GLN A 48 -9.10 3.56 -2.83
CA GLN A 48 -8.84 2.37 -2.00
C GLN A 48 -8.02 2.66 -0.74
N GLY A 49 -7.19 3.71 -0.75
CA GLY A 49 -6.38 4.14 0.40
C GLY A 49 -7.18 4.82 1.53
N GLY A 50 -8.49 5.00 1.35
CA GLY A 50 -9.43 5.51 2.37
C GLY A 50 -9.87 6.95 2.18
N ASP A 51 -9.06 7.82 1.55
CA ASP A 51 -9.28 9.28 1.59
C ASP A 51 -9.59 9.92 0.21
N GLY A 52 -9.94 9.10 -0.79
CA GLY A 52 -10.20 9.57 -2.16
C GLY A 52 -11.65 9.94 -2.45
N TYR A 53 -11.89 11.21 -2.82
CA TYR A 53 -13.09 11.64 -3.55
C TYR A 53 -12.79 11.72 -5.06
N TYR A 54 -13.73 11.29 -5.90
CA TYR A 54 -13.68 11.40 -7.37
C TYR A 54 -15.05 11.81 -7.92
N GLY A 55 -15.07 12.47 -9.09
CA GLY A 55 -16.30 12.85 -9.79
C GLY A 55 -16.53 12.04 -11.06
N ARG A 56 -17.54 12.45 -11.84
CA ARG A 56 -17.93 11.84 -13.13
C ARG A 56 -16.82 11.72 -14.17
N GLU A 57 -15.70 12.42 -13.97
CA GLU A 57 -14.54 12.32 -14.85
C GLU A 57 -13.86 10.95 -14.82
N CYS A 58 -14.16 10.09 -13.84
CA CYS A 58 -13.78 8.67 -13.89
C CYS A 58 -14.41 7.93 -15.08
N ASP A 59 -15.67 8.20 -15.41
CA ASP A 59 -16.39 7.51 -16.49
C ASP A 59 -15.76 7.81 -17.86
N TRP A 60 -15.26 9.04 -18.04
CA TRP A 60 -14.56 9.46 -19.25
C TRP A 60 -13.20 8.77 -19.44
N TRP A 61 -12.55 8.31 -18.37
CA TRP A 61 -11.37 7.45 -18.49
C TRP A 61 -11.73 6.12 -19.14
N SER A 62 -12.80 5.46 -18.65
CA SER A 62 -13.26 4.18 -19.20
C SER A 62 -13.70 4.30 -20.67
N VAL A 63 -14.26 5.44 -21.07
CA VAL A 63 -14.52 5.76 -22.50
C VAL A 63 -13.21 5.86 -23.31
N GLY A 64 -12.13 6.40 -22.74
CA GLY A 64 -10.80 6.40 -23.35
C GLY A 64 -10.20 5.01 -23.50
N VAL A 65 -10.36 4.13 -22.51
CA VAL A 65 -9.95 2.72 -22.55
C VAL A 65 -10.70 1.97 -23.65
N PHE A 66 -12.03 2.07 -23.66
CA PHE A 66 -12.91 1.47 -24.66
C PHE A 66 -12.61 1.95 -26.09
N LEU A 67 -12.32 3.25 -26.28
CA LEU A 67 -11.96 3.78 -27.60
C LEU A 67 -10.57 3.32 -28.07
N TYR A 68 -9.62 3.10 -27.16
CA TYR A 68 -8.34 2.46 -27.50
C TYR A 68 -8.57 1.01 -27.93
N GLU A 69 -9.29 0.23 -27.13
CA GLU A 69 -9.59 -1.18 -27.36
C GLU A 69 -10.27 -1.42 -28.73
N MET A 70 -11.33 -0.66 -29.05
CA MET A 70 -12.01 -0.73 -30.36
C MET A 70 -11.10 -0.45 -31.57
N LEU A 71 -9.97 0.24 -31.38
CA LEU A 71 -9.06 0.67 -32.44
C LEU A 71 -7.69 -0.05 -32.41
N VAL A 72 -7.46 -0.90 -31.41
CA VAL A 72 -6.19 -1.63 -31.20
C VAL A 72 -6.38 -3.14 -31.11
N GLY A 73 -7.50 -3.61 -30.54
CA GLY A 73 -7.78 -5.01 -30.25
C GLY A 73 -7.55 -5.42 -28.79
N ASP A 74 -6.66 -4.72 -28.08
CA ASP A 74 -6.28 -4.97 -26.67
C ASP A 74 -6.56 -3.75 -25.79
N THR A 75 -6.63 -3.93 -24.46
CA THR A 75 -6.73 -2.82 -23.51
C THR A 75 -5.38 -2.09 -23.36
N PRO A 76 -5.34 -0.74 -23.21
CA PRO A 76 -4.09 0.04 -23.18
C PRO A 76 -3.19 -0.26 -21.98
N PHE A 77 -3.72 -0.91 -20.93
CA PHE A 77 -3.02 -1.20 -19.69
C PHE A 77 -2.97 -2.69 -19.35
N TYR A 78 -3.34 -3.57 -20.28
CA TYR A 78 -3.34 -5.03 -20.13
C TYR A 78 -2.03 -5.58 -19.53
N ALA A 79 -2.13 -6.55 -18.62
CA ALA A 79 -0.99 -7.34 -18.15
C ALA A 79 -1.46 -8.73 -17.67
N ASP A 80 -0.55 -9.69 -17.64
CA ASP A 80 -0.80 -11.08 -17.19
C ASP A 80 -1.21 -11.22 -15.71
N SER A 81 -1.27 -10.11 -14.96
CA SER A 81 -1.69 -10.07 -13.57
C SER A 81 -2.37 -8.76 -13.21
N LEU A 82 -3.38 -8.85 -12.34
CA LEU A 82 -4.17 -7.73 -11.80
C LEU A 82 -3.30 -6.58 -11.26
N VAL A 83 -2.23 -6.92 -10.53
CA VAL A 83 -1.29 -5.95 -9.97
C VAL A 83 -0.45 -5.27 -11.07
N GLY A 84 -0.16 -5.99 -12.16
CA GLY A 84 0.46 -5.43 -13.37
C GLY A 84 -0.44 -4.40 -14.05
N THR A 85 -1.74 -4.71 -14.25
CA THR A 85 -2.73 -3.79 -14.83
C THR A 85 -2.86 -2.53 -13.98
N TYR A 86 -3.04 -2.66 -12.65
CA TYR A 86 -3.09 -1.51 -11.74
C TYR A 86 -1.79 -0.69 -11.73
N SER A 87 -0.62 -1.33 -11.83
CA SER A 87 0.67 -0.65 -11.94
C SER A 87 0.79 0.14 -13.25
N LYS A 88 0.33 -0.44 -14.37
CA LYS A 88 0.26 0.25 -15.67
C LYS A 88 -0.70 1.44 -15.63
N ILE A 89 -1.90 1.30 -15.08
CA ILE A 89 -2.88 2.40 -14.92
C ILE A 89 -2.32 3.53 -14.05
N MET A 90 -1.68 3.19 -12.92
CA MET A 90 -1.08 4.20 -12.02
C MET A 90 0.12 4.91 -12.65
N ASN A 91 0.79 4.29 -13.63
CA ASN A 91 1.92 4.86 -14.39
C ASN A 91 1.53 5.29 -15.82
N HIS A 92 0.24 5.62 -16.06
CA HIS A 92 -0.33 5.86 -17.40
C HIS A 92 0.51 6.73 -18.34
N LYS A 93 1.12 7.80 -17.82
CA LYS A 93 1.98 8.73 -18.54
C LYS A 93 3.19 8.10 -19.23
N ASN A 94 3.63 6.93 -18.78
CA ASN A 94 4.77 6.18 -19.30
C ASN A 94 4.39 4.79 -19.85
N SER A 95 3.22 4.27 -19.49
CA SER A 95 2.74 2.94 -19.91
C SER A 95 1.81 2.99 -21.13
N LEU A 96 1.11 4.12 -21.37
CA LEU A 96 0.28 4.31 -22.55
C LEU A 96 1.16 4.47 -23.79
N THR A 97 1.19 3.43 -24.61
CA THR A 97 1.79 3.41 -25.95
C THR A 97 0.72 3.07 -26.99
N PHE A 98 1.03 3.26 -28.27
CA PHE A 98 0.21 2.78 -29.38
C PHE A 98 1.10 1.91 -30.27
N PRO A 99 0.61 0.77 -30.80
CA PRO A 99 1.36 0.01 -31.81
C PRO A 99 1.67 0.86 -33.05
N ASP A 100 2.86 0.69 -33.62
CA ASP A 100 3.26 1.34 -34.87
C ASP A 100 2.50 0.76 -36.08
N ASP A 101 2.07 -0.51 -36.00
CA ASP A 101 1.38 -1.23 -37.08
C ASP A 101 -0.13 -0.87 -37.22
N ASN A 102 -0.69 -0.05 -36.32
CA ASN A 102 -2.13 0.27 -36.31
C ASN A 102 -2.42 1.69 -36.88
N ASP A 103 -3.23 1.73 -37.95
CA ASP A 103 -3.69 2.92 -38.71
C ASP A 103 -4.69 3.84 -37.93
N ILE A 104 -4.39 4.12 -36.66
CA ILE A 104 -5.24 4.95 -35.80
C ILE A 104 -5.01 6.43 -36.14
N SER A 105 -6.09 7.14 -36.51
CA SER A 105 -6.03 8.54 -36.92
C SER A 105 -5.48 9.46 -35.82
N LYS A 106 -4.91 10.60 -36.23
CA LYS A 106 -4.36 11.60 -35.31
C LYS A 106 -5.41 12.10 -34.32
N GLU A 107 -6.63 12.30 -34.79
CA GLU A 107 -7.78 12.75 -34.02
C GLU A 107 -8.22 11.68 -33.01
N ALA A 108 -8.17 10.39 -33.37
CA ALA A 108 -8.43 9.28 -32.46
C ALA A 108 -7.34 9.16 -31.37
N LYS A 109 -6.05 9.13 -31.76
CA LYS A 109 -4.93 9.13 -30.79
C LYS A 109 -5.01 10.36 -29.86
N ASN A 110 -5.40 11.53 -30.36
CA ASN A 110 -5.59 12.73 -29.56
C ASN A 110 -6.78 12.65 -28.59
N LEU A 111 -7.93 12.08 -29.00
CA LEU A 111 -9.07 11.88 -28.10
C LEU A 111 -8.74 10.89 -26.98
N ILE A 112 -8.11 9.76 -27.32
CA ILE A 112 -7.68 8.75 -26.35
C ILE A 112 -6.74 9.37 -25.31
N CYS A 113 -5.69 10.08 -25.72
CA CYS A 113 -4.78 10.75 -24.78
C CYS A 113 -5.42 11.90 -23.98
N ALA A 114 -6.53 12.48 -24.46
CA ALA A 114 -7.27 13.51 -23.72
C ALA A 114 -8.18 12.91 -22.63
N PHE A 115 -8.56 11.64 -22.76
CA PHE A 115 -9.24 10.86 -21.72
C PHE A 115 -8.26 10.13 -20.78
N LEU A 116 -7.23 9.49 -21.33
CA LEU A 116 -6.23 8.71 -20.59
C LEU A 116 -5.14 9.63 -20.02
N THR A 117 -5.56 10.53 -19.14
CA THR A 117 -4.71 11.49 -18.41
C THR A 117 -5.21 11.71 -16.98
N ASP A 118 -4.48 12.49 -16.18
CA ASP A 118 -4.90 12.83 -14.81
C ASP A 118 -6.21 13.63 -14.83
N ARG A 119 -7.10 13.32 -13.89
CA ARG A 119 -8.47 13.87 -13.81
C ARG A 119 -8.52 15.40 -13.83
N GLU A 120 -7.49 16.09 -13.32
CA GLU A 120 -7.40 17.54 -13.27
C GLU A 120 -7.36 18.20 -14.66
N VAL A 121 -6.90 17.47 -15.68
CA VAL A 121 -6.76 17.94 -17.08
C VAL A 121 -7.49 17.04 -18.09
N ARG A 122 -8.33 16.12 -17.61
CA ARG A 122 -9.06 15.16 -18.43
C ARG A 122 -10.24 15.80 -19.17
N LEU A 123 -10.38 15.47 -20.45
CA LEU A 123 -11.50 15.90 -21.29
C LEU A 123 -12.83 15.40 -20.70
N GLY A 124 -13.81 16.30 -20.58
CA GLY A 124 -15.10 16.04 -19.95
C GLY A 124 -15.20 16.57 -18.52
N ARG A 125 -14.09 16.99 -17.89
CA ARG A 125 -14.09 17.66 -16.57
C ARG A 125 -14.92 18.95 -16.59
N ASN A 126 -14.90 19.69 -17.70
CA ASN A 126 -15.67 20.92 -17.87
C ASN A 126 -17.06 20.68 -18.47
N GLY A 127 -17.48 19.42 -18.57
CA GLY A 127 -18.79 18.98 -19.06
C GLY A 127 -18.75 18.35 -20.46
N VAL A 128 -19.76 17.55 -20.79
CA VAL A 128 -19.82 16.73 -22.03
C VAL A 128 -19.67 17.54 -23.34
N GLU A 129 -19.97 18.83 -23.32
CA GLU A 129 -19.96 19.69 -24.49
C GLU A 129 -18.56 19.92 -25.09
N GLU A 130 -17.47 19.73 -24.33
CA GLU A 130 -16.12 19.74 -24.91
C GLU A 130 -15.77 18.43 -25.63
N ILE A 131 -16.28 17.29 -25.14
CA ILE A 131 -16.20 16.00 -25.82
C ILE A 131 -16.98 16.04 -27.14
N LYS A 132 -18.23 16.55 -27.12
CA LYS A 132 -19.07 16.68 -28.32
C LYS A 132 -18.40 17.48 -29.45
N ARG A 133 -17.53 18.44 -29.11
CA ARG A 133 -16.80 19.29 -30.07
C ARG A 133 -15.46 18.72 -30.53
N HIS A 134 -15.02 17.57 -30.01
CA HIS A 134 -13.74 16.99 -30.39
C HIS A 134 -13.74 16.55 -31.86
N LEU A 135 -12.66 16.83 -32.59
CA LEU A 135 -12.59 16.64 -34.04
C LEU A 135 -12.77 15.18 -34.48
N PHE A 136 -12.48 14.21 -33.62
CA PHE A 136 -12.74 12.79 -33.88
C PHE A 136 -14.22 12.50 -34.22
N PHE A 137 -15.16 13.20 -33.59
CA PHE A 137 -16.60 13.01 -33.83
C PHE A 137 -17.14 13.75 -35.06
N LYS A 138 -16.29 14.52 -35.77
CA LYS A 138 -16.71 15.23 -36.98
C LYS A 138 -16.91 14.22 -38.12
N ASN A 139 -18.16 14.03 -38.51
CA ASN A 139 -18.58 13.08 -39.53
C ASN A 139 -19.76 13.65 -40.34
N ASP A 140 -20.06 13.04 -41.49
CA ASP A 140 -21.16 13.45 -42.39
C ASP A 140 -22.36 12.48 -42.35
N GLN A 141 -22.42 11.57 -41.37
CA GLN A 141 -23.45 10.52 -41.24
C GLN A 141 -24.53 10.84 -40.18
N TRP A 142 -24.14 11.45 -39.06
CA TRP A 142 -25.00 11.68 -37.90
C TRP A 142 -24.66 12.99 -37.17
N ALA A 143 -25.64 13.52 -36.43
CA ALA A 143 -25.46 14.64 -35.50
C ALA A 143 -25.86 14.19 -34.08
N TRP A 144 -25.25 14.79 -33.04
CA TRP A 144 -25.42 14.36 -31.64
C TRP A 144 -26.88 14.21 -31.19
N GLU A 145 -27.75 15.10 -31.66
CA GLU A 145 -29.16 15.15 -31.25
C GLU A 145 -30.05 14.14 -32.04
N THR A 146 -29.51 13.46 -33.06
CA THR A 146 -30.23 12.49 -33.93
C THR A 146 -29.50 11.15 -34.14
N LEU A 147 -28.34 10.95 -33.49
CA LEU A 147 -27.51 9.73 -33.55
C LEU A 147 -28.28 8.42 -33.22
N ARG A 148 -29.39 8.51 -32.48
CA ARG A 148 -30.23 7.35 -32.13
C ARG A 148 -31.37 7.08 -33.12
N ASP A 149 -31.50 7.90 -34.16
CA ASP A 149 -32.48 7.78 -35.25
C ASP A 149 -31.81 7.42 -36.60
N THR A 150 -30.48 7.54 -36.70
CA THR A 150 -29.67 7.10 -37.85
C THR A 150 -29.41 5.60 -37.81
N VAL A 151 -29.23 4.94 -38.97
CA VAL A 151 -28.95 3.49 -39.02
C VAL A 151 -27.62 3.16 -38.31
N ALA A 152 -27.64 2.19 -37.40
CA ALA A 152 -26.45 1.72 -36.68
C ALA A 152 -25.48 0.93 -37.58
N PRO A 153 -24.16 0.89 -37.29
CA PRO A 153 -23.17 0.18 -38.12
C PRO A 153 -23.39 -1.33 -38.21
N VAL A 154 -23.92 -1.95 -37.16
CA VAL A 154 -24.30 -3.35 -37.10
C VAL A 154 -25.73 -3.42 -36.56
N VAL A 155 -26.65 -3.92 -37.37
CA VAL A 155 -28.04 -4.21 -36.97
C VAL A 155 -28.15 -5.73 -36.86
N PRO A 156 -28.47 -6.30 -35.67
CA PRO A 156 -28.60 -7.74 -35.51
C PRO A 156 -29.73 -8.31 -36.39
N ASP A 157 -29.45 -9.40 -37.10
CA ASP A 157 -30.46 -10.22 -37.75
C ASP A 157 -30.98 -11.24 -36.72
N LEU A 158 -32.29 -11.21 -36.43
CA LEU A 158 -32.90 -11.93 -35.32
C LEU A 158 -34.04 -12.81 -35.86
N SER A 159 -33.94 -14.13 -35.63
CA SER A 159 -34.92 -15.11 -36.12
C SER A 159 -36.25 -15.07 -35.37
N SER A 160 -36.26 -14.60 -34.12
CA SER A 160 -37.42 -14.55 -33.24
C SER A 160 -37.28 -13.49 -32.14
N ASP A 161 -38.31 -13.32 -31.31
CA ASP A 161 -38.31 -12.46 -30.12
C ASP A 161 -37.59 -13.07 -28.90
N ILE A 162 -37.15 -14.32 -29.01
CA ILE A 162 -36.36 -15.07 -28.00
C ILE A 162 -34.97 -15.48 -28.52
N ASP A 163 -34.50 -14.86 -29.60
CA ASP A 163 -33.22 -15.18 -30.22
C ASP A 163 -32.04 -14.71 -29.36
N THR A 164 -31.20 -15.65 -28.91
CA THR A 164 -30.01 -15.41 -28.09
C THR A 164 -28.70 -15.63 -28.84
N SER A 165 -28.70 -15.76 -30.17
CA SER A 165 -27.50 -16.06 -30.99
C SER A 165 -26.36 -15.02 -30.92
N ASN A 166 -26.59 -13.89 -30.26
CA ASN A 166 -25.63 -12.82 -30.02
C ASN A 166 -25.09 -12.84 -28.57
N PHE A 167 -25.30 -13.94 -27.85
CA PHE A 167 -24.77 -14.24 -26.51
C PHE A 167 -24.14 -15.63 -26.53
N ASP A 168 -23.04 -15.81 -25.80
CA ASP A 168 -22.37 -17.12 -25.70
C ASP A 168 -23.17 -18.10 -24.82
N ASP A 169 -23.11 -19.39 -25.15
CA ASP A 169 -23.66 -20.47 -24.32
C ASP A 169 -22.89 -20.57 -22.99
N LEU A 170 -23.58 -20.38 -21.87
CA LEU A 170 -23.01 -20.54 -20.53
C LEU A 170 -23.15 -21.98 -20.06
N GLU A 171 -22.06 -22.58 -19.54
CA GLU A 171 -22.15 -23.89 -18.89
C GLU A 171 -22.99 -23.79 -17.60
N GLU A 172 -23.94 -24.71 -17.41
CA GLU A 172 -24.67 -24.84 -16.14
C GLU A 172 -23.69 -25.21 -15.02
N ASP A 173 -23.46 -24.29 -14.08
CA ASP A 173 -22.67 -24.56 -12.88
C ASP A 173 -23.39 -25.59 -12.00
N LYS A 174 -22.73 -26.71 -11.76
CA LYS A 174 -23.28 -27.89 -11.06
C LYS A 174 -22.95 -27.89 -9.57
N GLY A 175 -22.72 -26.71 -9.00
CA GLY A 175 -22.66 -26.50 -7.55
C GLY A 175 -24.02 -26.75 -6.88
N ASP A 176 -23.99 -27.19 -5.63
CA ASP A 176 -25.18 -27.16 -4.77
C ASP A 176 -25.59 -25.70 -4.53
N GLU A 177 -26.88 -25.35 -4.73
CA GLU A 177 -27.39 -23.99 -4.52
C GLU A 177 -27.09 -23.50 -3.09
N GLU A 178 -26.24 -22.46 -2.95
CA GLU A 178 -25.82 -21.99 -1.63
C GLU A 178 -26.97 -21.32 -0.88
N THR A 179 -27.49 -22.01 0.14
CA THR A 179 -28.65 -21.57 0.93
C THR A 179 -28.23 -21.02 2.29
N PHE A 180 -28.92 -19.98 2.75
CA PHE A 180 -28.69 -19.41 4.08
C PHE A 180 -28.83 -20.48 5.19
N PRO A 181 -27.84 -20.64 6.08
CA PRO A 181 -27.89 -21.65 7.14
C PRO A 181 -29.03 -21.36 8.12
N ILE A 182 -29.72 -22.42 8.57
CA ILE A 182 -30.88 -22.33 9.47
C ILE A 182 -30.50 -21.56 10.75
N PRO A 183 -31.05 -20.35 10.98
CA PRO A 183 -30.54 -19.47 12.02
C PRO A 183 -31.16 -19.81 13.38
N LYS A 184 -30.31 -19.90 14.41
CA LYS A 184 -30.72 -20.24 15.79
C LYS A 184 -31.34 -19.07 16.57
N ALA A 185 -31.35 -17.88 15.97
CA ALA A 185 -31.91 -16.63 16.50
C ALA A 185 -32.33 -15.73 15.31
N PHE A 186 -32.96 -14.59 15.56
CA PHE A 186 -33.27 -13.63 14.49
C PHE A 186 -31.99 -13.01 13.91
N VAL A 187 -31.71 -13.28 12.64
CA VAL A 187 -30.56 -12.76 11.89
C VAL A 187 -30.92 -11.66 10.87
N GLY A 188 -32.19 -11.58 10.47
CA GLY A 188 -32.67 -10.49 9.62
C GLY A 188 -32.20 -10.49 8.16
N ASN A 189 -31.71 -11.61 7.61
CA ASN A 189 -31.13 -11.70 6.25
C ASN A 189 -31.98 -11.10 5.11
N GLN A 190 -33.31 -11.02 5.28
CA GLN A 190 -34.24 -10.48 4.27
C GLN A 190 -34.51 -8.97 4.42
N LEU A 191 -34.04 -8.33 5.50
CA LEU A 191 -34.22 -6.89 5.75
C LEU A 191 -33.58 -5.98 4.67
N PRO A 192 -32.40 -6.28 4.09
CA PRO A 192 -31.80 -5.45 3.04
C PRO A 192 -32.63 -5.31 1.76
N PHE A 193 -33.55 -6.25 1.51
CA PHE A 193 -34.37 -6.31 0.29
C PHE A 193 -35.77 -5.69 0.46
N VAL A 194 -36.08 -5.14 1.63
CA VAL A 194 -37.38 -4.51 1.91
C VAL A 194 -37.57 -3.27 1.03
N GLY A 195 -38.57 -3.32 0.14
CA GLY A 195 -38.85 -2.25 -0.82
C GLY A 195 -38.25 -2.46 -2.22
N PHE A 196 -37.57 -3.58 -2.48
CA PHE A 196 -37.04 -3.92 -3.80
C PHE A 196 -38.14 -4.17 -4.86
N THR A 197 -39.34 -4.62 -4.44
CA THR A 197 -40.46 -4.93 -5.34
C THR A 197 -41.04 -3.66 -6.00
N TYR A 198 -41.04 -3.62 -7.33
CA TYR A 198 -41.53 -2.49 -8.14
C TYR A 198 -42.55 -2.94 -9.20
N TYR A 199 -43.55 -2.09 -9.47
CA TYR A 199 -44.54 -2.27 -10.54
C TYR A 199 -44.77 -0.96 -11.29
N SER A 200 -44.93 -1.01 -12.62
CA SER A 200 -45.09 0.19 -13.46
C SER A 200 -46.53 0.36 -13.99
N ASN A 201 -47.12 1.53 -13.77
CA ASN A 201 -48.50 1.86 -14.17
C ASN A 201 -48.54 2.73 -15.43
N ARG A 202 -49.09 2.22 -16.54
CA ARG A 202 -49.43 3.01 -17.76
C ARG A 202 -50.69 2.48 -18.46
N ARG A 203 -51.73 3.32 -18.61
CA ARG A 203 -52.82 3.24 -19.64
C ARG A 203 -53.74 4.49 -19.54
N TYR A 204 -54.35 4.87 -20.68
CA TYR A 204 -55.43 5.88 -20.93
C TYR A 204 -55.11 7.40 -20.96
N LEU A 205 -55.42 8.06 -22.11
CA LEU A 205 -56.11 9.37 -22.31
C LEU A 205 -56.02 9.89 -23.79
N SER A 206 -57.03 10.62 -24.32
CA SER A 206 -57.08 11.22 -25.70
C SER A 206 -58.20 12.29 -25.89
N SER A 207 -58.16 13.19 -26.91
CA SER A 207 -59.06 14.39 -27.05
C SER A 207 -59.35 14.93 -28.51
N THR A 208 -60.32 15.88 -28.71
CA THR A 208 -60.84 16.45 -30.01
C THR A 208 -61.58 17.84 -29.92
N ASN A 209 -61.82 18.62 -31.02
CA ASN A 209 -62.31 20.07 -31.09
C ASN A 209 -63.40 20.48 -32.19
N PRO A 210 -64.10 21.68 -32.15
CA PRO A 210 -65.20 22.19 -33.09
C PRO A 210 -65.25 23.73 -33.56
N ASN A 211 -66.22 24.27 -34.41
CA ASN A 211 -66.37 25.75 -34.81
C ASN A 211 -67.63 26.34 -35.65
N ASP A 212 -67.86 27.72 -35.69
CA ASP A 212 -68.41 28.71 -36.77
C ASP A 212 -69.84 29.51 -36.88
N ASN A 213 -70.02 30.49 -37.86
CA ASN A 213 -70.88 31.78 -38.01
C ASN A 213 -72.18 31.80 -39.00
N ARG A 214 -72.93 32.85 -39.58
CA ARG A 214 -73.01 34.39 -39.75
C ARG A 214 -74.41 35.03 -40.27
N THR A 215 -74.55 36.35 -40.67
CA THR A 215 -75.86 37.16 -40.95
C THR A 215 -75.89 38.36 -42.02
N SER A 216 -77.05 39.06 -42.37
CA SER A 216 -77.22 40.27 -43.33
C SER A 216 -78.62 41.08 -43.36
N SER A 217 -78.84 42.22 -44.13
CA SER A 217 -80.11 43.10 -44.24
C SER A 217 -80.31 44.16 -45.45
N ASN A 218 -81.43 44.97 -45.59
CA ASN A 218 -81.71 46.02 -46.70
C ASN A 218 -82.86 47.15 -46.56
N VAL A 219 -83.23 47.99 -47.61
CA VAL A 219 -84.17 49.23 -47.64
C VAL A 219 -85.20 49.36 -48.86
N ASP A 220 -85.87 50.43 -49.47
CA ASP A 220 -85.79 51.94 -49.75
C ASP A 220 -87.08 52.65 -50.44
N LYS A 221 -87.17 54.01 -50.62
CA LYS A 221 -87.84 54.92 -51.70
C LYS A 221 -89.06 55.95 -51.54
N SER A 222 -89.45 56.73 -52.62
CA SER A 222 -90.13 58.11 -52.67
C SER A 222 -90.73 58.58 -54.08
N LEU A 223 -91.46 59.69 -54.50
CA LEU A 223 -92.40 60.80 -54.00
C LEU A 223 -92.87 61.93 -55.08
N GLN A 224 -94.16 62.40 -55.27
CA GLN A 224 -94.57 63.73 -55.92
C GLN A 224 -95.96 64.44 -55.61
N GLU A 225 -96.90 63.99 -54.76
CA GLU A 225 -98.04 64.89 -54.34
C GLU A 225 -97.56 66.17 -53.56
N ASN A 226 -96.25 66.19 -53.32
CA ASN A 226 -95.30 67.18 -52.81
C ASN A 226 -95.61 68.67 -52.71
N LEU A 227 -96.62 69.31 -53.32
CA LEU A 227 -96.76 70.78 -53.21
C LEU A 227 -97.85 71.22 -52.23
N GLN A 228 -99.06 70.64 -52.31
CA GLN A 228 -99.95 70.67 -51.15
C GLN A 228 -99.50 69.67 -50.08
N LYS A 229 -98.86 68.56 -50.47
CA LYS A 229 -98.04 67.82 -49.51
C LYS A 229 -96.79 68.56 -49.05
N THR A 230 -96.24 69.65 -49.61
CA THR A 230 -95.15 70.35 -48.88
C THR A 230 -95.67 71.22 -47.78
N ILE A 231 -96.85 71.84 -47.90
CA ILE A 231 -97.41 72.60 -46.77
C ILE A 231 -97.83 71.61 -45.67
N TYR A 232 -98.57 70.55 -46.02
CA TYR A 232 -98.90 69.49 -45.06
C TYR A 232 -97.64 68.77 -44.54
N LYS A 233 -96.62 68.49 -45.37
CA LYS A 233 -95.32 67.96 -44.91
C LYS A 233 -94.49 68.97 -44.15
N LEU A 234 -94.68 70.28 -44.26
CA LEU A 234 -93.95 71.26 -43.45
C LEU A 234 -94.60 71.41 -42.07
N GLU A 235 -95.92 71.26 -41.99
CA GLU A 235 -96.65 71.15 -40.73
C GLU A 235 -96.40 69.79 -40.06
N GLU A 236 -96.44 68.69 -40.82
CA GLU A 236 -96.05 67.33 -40.40
C GLU A 236 -94.55 67.22 -40.12
N GLN A 237 -93.66 67.91 -40.85
CA GLN A 237 -92.23 68.00 -40.51
C GLN A 237 -92.02 68.86 -39.28
N LEU A 238 -92.73 69.98 -39.09
CA LEU A 238 -92.63 70.75 -37.85
C LEU A 238 -93.15 69.94 -36.66
N HIS A 239 -94.21 69.15 -36.84
CA HIS A 239 -94.71 68.23 -35.83
C HIS A 239 -93.73 67.07 -35.57
N ASN A 240 -93.20 66.44 -36.63
CA ASN A 240 -92.22 65.36 -36.53
C ASN A 240 -90.86 65.84 -36.00
N GLU A 241 -90.43 67.08 -36.29
CA GLU A 241 -89.23 67.71 -35.72
C GLU A 241 -89.45 68.12 -34.25
N MET A 242 -90.66 68.54 -33.88
CA MET A 242 -91.02 68.75 -32.48
C MET A 242 -91.07 67.41 -31.72
N GLN A 243 -91.61 66.36 -32.33
CA GLN A 243 -91.67 65.01 -31.77
C GLN A 243 -90.28 64.34 -31.73
N LEU A 244 -89.43 64.56 -32.75
CA LEU A 244 -88.02 64.17 -32.78
C LEU A 244 -87.22 64.95 -31.74
N LYS A 245 -87.45 66.25 -31.58
CA LYS A 245 -86.85 67.05 -30.51
C LYS A 245 -87.22 66.46 -29.16
N ASP A 246 -88.50 66.20 -28.90
CA ASP A 246 -88.95 65.68 -27.60
C ASP A 246 -88.47 64.23 -27.37
N GLU A 247 -88.41 63.39 -28.41
CA GLU A 247 -87.73 62.09 -28.38
C GLU A 247 -86.23 62.22 -28.09
N MET A 248 -85.54 63.18 -28.71
CA MET A 248 -84.11 63.42 -28.51
C MET A 248 -83.83 64.03 -27.14
N GLU A 249 -84.73 64.83 -26.61
CA GLU A 249 -84.69 65.33 -25.23
C GLU A 249 -84.94 64.19 -24.24
N GLN A 250 -85.85 63.26 -24.54
CA GLN A 250 -86.07 62.03 -23.76
C GLN A 250 -84.88 61.06 -23.85
N LYS A 251 -84.25 60.91 -25.02
CA LYS A 251 -83.01 60.14 -25.22
C LYS A 251 -81.84 60.78 -24.46
N CYS A 252 -81.74 62.12 -24.46
CA CYS A 252 -80.76 62.85 -23.66
C CYS A 252 -80.98 62.64 -22.15
N ARG A 253 -82.21 62.87 -21.65
CA ARG A 253 -82.57 62.64 -20.24
C ARG A 253 -82.30 61.20 -19.80
N THR A 254 -82.66 60.20 -20.61
CA THR A 254 -82.39 58.77 -20.30
C THR A 254 -80.92 58.39 -20.45
N SER A 255 -80.15 59.07 -21.30
CA SER A 255 -78.69 58.90 -21.37
C SER A 255 -78.00 59.48 -20.14
N ASN A 256 -78.42 60.66 -19.65
CA ASN A 256 -77.89 61.26 -18.43
C ASN A 256 -78.19 60.38 -17.20
N ILE A 257 -79.40 59.83 -17.08
CA ILE A 257 -79.76 58.88 -16.00
C ILE A 257 -78.87 57.61 -16.03
N LYS A 258 -78.48 57.12 -17.23
CA LYS A 258 -77.52 56.02 -17.36
C LYS A 258 -76.11 56.44 -16.95
N LEU A 259 -75.69 57.65 -17.31
CA LEU A 259 -74.36 58.17 -17.02
C LEU A 259 -74.17 58.44 -15.51
N ASP A 260 -75.18 59.00 -14.83
CA ASP A 260 -75.23 59.13 -13.36
C ASP A 260 -75.13 57.76 -12.66
N LYS A 261 -75.75 56.72 -13.23
CA LYS A 261 -75.69 55.35 -12.68
C LYS A 261 -74.29 54.75 -12.84
N ILE A 262 -73.67 54.91 -14.01
CA ILE A 262 -72.29 54.46 -14.27
C ILE A 262 -71.29 55.21 -13.39
N MET A 263 -71.48 56.51 -13.14
CA MET A 263 -70.64 57.28 -12.22
C MET A 263 -70.70 56.74 -10.78
N LYS A 264 -71.90 56.40 -10.29
CA LYS A 264 -72.06 55.79 -8.94
C LYS A 264 -71.42 54.41 -8.85
N GLU A 265 -71.60 53.57 -9.87
CA GLU A 265 -70.96 52.25 -9.94
C GLU A 265 -69.43 52.38 -9.96
N LEU A 266 -68.88 53.38 -10.65
CA LEU A 266 -67.45 53.68 -10.67
C LEU A 266 -66.92 54.21 -9.33
N ASP A 267 -67.67 55.05 -8.63
CA ASP A 267 -67.33 55.52 -7.27
C ASP A 267 -67.38 54.36 -6.26
N GLU A 268 -68.36 53.46 -6.34
CA GLU A 268 -68.46 52.27 -5.48
C GLU A 268 -67.28 51.31 -5.72
N GLU A 269 -66.94 51.02 -6.97
CA GLU A 269 -65.76 50.23 -7.36
C GLU A 269 -64.46 50.91 -6.86
N GLY A 270 -64.36 52.24 -7.02
CA GLY A 270 -63.23 53.04 -6.55
C GLY A 270 -63.08 53.12 -5.02
N ASN A 271 -64.15 52.83 -4.25
CA ASN A 271 -64.08 52.65 -2.80
C ASN A 271 -63.67 51.21 -2.44
N GLN A 272 -64.25 50.19 -3.11
CA GLN A 272 -63.87 48.78 -2.90
C GLN A 272 -62.38 48.55 -3.17
N ARG A 273 -61.85 49.12 -4.25
CA ARG A 273 -60.44 49.02 -4.62
C ARG A 273 -59.50 49.57 -3.55
N ARG A 274 -59.81 50.74 -2.98
CA ARG A 274 -59.02 51.34 -1.87
C ARG A 274 -59.06 50.48 -0.60
N ASN A 275 -60.18 49.83 -0.31
CA ASN A 275 -60.27 48.87 0.80
C ASN A 275 -59.40 47.64 0.55
N LEU A 276 -59.41 47.08 -0.67
CA LEU A 276 -58.56 45.96 -1.05
C LEU A 276 -57.07 46.32 -0.96
N GLU A 277 -56.65 47.46 -1.52
CA GLU A 277 -55.28 47.97 -1.45
C GLU A 277 -54.81 48.14 0.01
N SER A 278 -55.70 48.58 0.91
CA SER A 278 -55.41 48.62 2.36
C SER A 278 -55.21 47.23 2.96
N THR A 279 -56.05 46.25 2.64
CA THR A 279 -55.89 44.87 3.14
C THR A 279 -54.63 44.17 2.61
N VAL A 280 -54.24 44.42 1.36
CA VAL A 280 -52.99 43.91 0.79
C VAL A 280 -51.78 44.45 1.56
N SER A 281 -51.72 45.77 1.81
CA SER A 281 -50.63 46.38 2.57
C SER A 281 -50.54 45.88 4.02
N GLN A 282 -51.66 45.50 4.62
CA GLN A 282 -51.69 44.85 5.95
C GLN A 282 -51.10 43.43 5.89
N ILE A 283 -51.52 42.62 4.93
CA ILE A 283 -51.02 41.24 4.72
C ILE A 283 -49.51 41.24 4.40
N GLU A 284 -49.01 42.21 3.64
CA GLU A 284 -47.59 42.36 3.34
C GLU A 284 -46.74 42.63 4.60
N LYS A 285 -47.23 43.45 5.53
CA LYS A 285 -46.57 43.68 6.83
C LYS A 285 -46.54 42.41 7.69
N GLU A 286 -47.65 41.67 7.73
CA GLU A 286 -47.74 40.41 8.48
C GLU A 286 -46.82 39.34 7.88
N LYS A 287 -46.73 39.24 6.55
CA LYS A 287 -45.77 38.39 5.83
C LYS A 287 -44.32 38.74 6.20
N MET A 288 -43.96 40.02 6.25
CA MET A 288 -42.60 40.45 6.64
C MET A 288 -42.28 40.11 8.11
N LEU A 289 -43.24 40.26 9.02
CA LEU A 289 -43.10 39.88 10.43
C LEU A 289 -42.95 38.37 10.62
N LEU A 290 -43.70 37.56 9.86
CA LEU A 290 -43.56 36.10 9.85
C LEU A 290 -42.21 35.66 9.26
N GLN A 291 -41.75 36.28 8.18
CA GLN A 291 -40.43 35.99 7.61
C GLN A 291 -39.29 36.30 8.60
N HIS A 292 -39.37 37.42 9.32
CA HIS A 292 -38.39 37.73 10.38
C HIS A 292 -38.36 36.63 11.45
N ARG A 293 -39.53 36.18 11.94
CA ARG A 293 -39.61 35.09 12.93
C ARG A 293 -39.05 33.78 12.41
N ILE A 294 -39.31 33.41 11.15
CA ILE A 294 -38.75 32.21 10.52
C ILE A 294 -37.22 32.26 10.52
N ASN A 295 -36.63 33.37 10.08
CA ASN A 295 -35.18 33.58 10.07
C ASN A 295 -34.59 33.54 11.50
N GLU A 296 -35.33 34.03 12.50
CA GLU A 296 -34.93 34.00 13.91
C GLU A 296 -34.97 32.57 14.51
N TYR A 297 -35.93 31.74 14.11
CA TYR A 297 -35.98 30.32 14.47
C TYR A 297 -34.90 29.51 13.77
N GLN A 298 -34.59 29.81 12.50
CA GLN A 298 -33.49 29.17 11.77
C GLN A 298 -32.15 29.40 12.47
N ARG A 299 -31.81 30.66 12.83
CA ARG A 299 -30.59 30.97 13.60
C ARG A 299 -30.50 30.23 14.94
N LYS A 300 -31.62 30.02 15.62
CA LYS A 300 -31.66 29.27 16.90
C LYS A 300 -31.46 27.77 16.68
N ALA A 301 -32.00 27.20 15.60
CA ALA A 301 -31.76 25.81 15.22
C ALA A 301 -30.30 25.59 14.75
N GLU A 302 -29.71 26.53 14.02
CA GLU A 302 -28.30 26.53 13.64
C GLU A 302 -27.39 26.55 14.88
N GLN A 303 -27.62 27.46 15.83
CA GLN A 303 -26.87 27.51 17.08
C GLN A 303 -27.00 26.24 17.94
N GLU A 304 -28.16 25.57 17.93
CA GLU A 304 -28.34 24.31 18.68
C GLU A 304 -27.66 23.12 17.99
N ASN A 305 -27.66 23.10 16.65
CA ASN A 305 -26.89 22.13 15.87
C ASN A 305 -25.38 22.30 16.07
N GLU A 306 -24.88 23.54 16.17
CA GLU A 306 -23.46 23.84 16.45
C GLU A 306 -23.05 23.28 17.82
N LYS A 307 -23.84 23.55 18.89
CA LYS A 307 -23.62 22.97 20.22
C LYS A 307 -23.64 21.45 20.20
N ARG A 308 -24.64 20.87 19.53
CA ARG A 308 -24.80 19.41 19.42
C ARG A 308 -23.57 18.79 18.77
N ARG A 309 -23.07 19.39 17.68
CA ARG A 309 -21.86 18.92 16.98
C ARG A 309 -20.62 18.98 17.86
N ASN A 310 -20.48 20.04 18.67
CA ASN A 310 -19.38 20.14 19.64
C ASN A 310 -19.45 19.05 20.72
N VAL A 311 -20.64 18.75 21.26
CA VAL A 311 -20.83 17.64 22.22
C VAL A 311 -20.62 16.28 21.55
N GLU A 312 -21.02 16.09 20.30
CA GLU A 312 -20.74 14.85 19.54
C GLU A 312 -19.22 14.66 19.30
N ASN A 313 -18.46 15.75 19.08
CA ASN A 313 -16.99 15.73 19.01
C ASN A 313 -16.32 15.41 20.36
N GLU A 314 -16.79 15.99 21.46
CA GLU A 314 -16.33 15.65 22.83
C GLU A 314 -16.61 14.17 23.15
N VAL A 315 -17.78 13.65 22.78
CA VAL A 315 -18.13 12.24 22.94
C VAL A 315 -17.29 11.32 22.05
N SER A 316 -16.79 11.77 20.90
CA SER A 316 -15.82 11.01 20.10
C SER A 316 -14.47 10.95 20.81
N THR A 317 -13.87 12.11 21.11
CA THR A 317 -12.53 12.16 21.73
C THR A 317 -12.46 11.43 23.08
N LEU A 318 -13.54 11.44 23.87
CA LEU A 318 -13.64 10.64 25.11
C LEU A 318 -13.75 9.12 24.85
N LYS A 319 -14.33 8.68 23.73
CA LYS A 319 -14.30 7.25 23.33
C LYS A 319 -12.90 6.85 22.87
N ASP A 320 -12.24 7.71 22.09
CA ASP A 320 -10.90 7.43 21.55
C ASP A 320 -9.88 7.27 22.70
N GLN A 321 -9.93 8.18 23.69
CA GLN A 321 -9.16 8.08 24.95
C GLN A 321 -9.50 6.81 25.75
N LEU A 322 -10.77 6.40 25.80
CA LEU A 322 -11.17 5.16 26.47
C LEU A 322 -10.63 3.92 25.75
N GLU A 323 -10.61 3.93 24.41
CA GLU A 323 -10.10 2.83 23.60
C GLU A 323 -8.58 2.71 23.73
N ASP A 324 -7.85 3.81 23.81
CA ASP A 324 -6.41 3.79 24.09
C ASP A 324 -6.09 3.31 25.51
N LEU A 325 -6.88 3.70 26.51
CA LEU A 325 -6.76 3.14 27.87
C LEU A 325 -7.00 1.61 27.89
N LYS A 326 -7.92 1.08 27.07
CA LYS A 326 -8.06 -0.39 26.88
C LYS A 326 -6.83 -0.99 26.21
N LYS A 327 -6.30 -0.39 25.13
CA LYS A 327 -5.09 -0.87 24.44
C LYS A 327 -3.90 -0.94 25.41
N VAL A 328 -3.71 0.09 26.24
CA VAL A 328 -2.65 0.13 27.27
C VAL A 328 -2.87 -0.97 28.32
N SER A 329 -4.11 -1.16 28.80
CA SER A 329 -4.46 -2.23 29.75
C SER A 329 -4.19 -3.63 29.16
N GLN A 330 -4.60 -3.89 27.92
CA GLN A 330 -4.39 -5.17 27.24
C GLN A 330 -2.91 -5.44 26.94
N ASN A 331 -2.16 -4.43 26.49
CA ASN A 331 -0.70 -4.56 26.30
C ASN A 331 0.01 -4.84 27.65
N SER A 332 -0.48 -4.27 28.77
CA SER A 332 0.03 -4.55 30.12
C SER A 332 -0.27 -6.00 30.55
N GLN A 333 -1.47 -6.53 30.27
CA GLN A 333 -1.79 -7.94 30.53
C GLN A 333 -0.86 -8.88 29.74
N LEU A 334 -0.71 -8.66 28.43
CA LEU A 334 0.20 -9.43 27.57
C LEU A 334 1.66 -9.36 28.02
N ALA A 335 2.11 -8.21 28.51
CA ALA A 335 3.45 -8.06 29.08
C ALA A 335 3.63 -8.89 30.37
N ASN A 336 2.64 -8.90 31.27
CA ASN A 336 2.67 -9.70 32.50
C ASN A 336 2.63 -11.21 32.21
N GLU A 337 1.82 -11.66 31.25
CA GLU A 337 1.80 -13.05 30.80
C GLU A 337 3.16 -13.48 30.22
N LYS A 338 3.79 -12.61 29.43
CA LYS A 338 5.13 -12.87 28.87
C LYS A 338 6.22 -12.90 29.94
N VAL A 339 6.14 -12.05 30.98
CA VAL A 339 7.02 -12.11 32.16
C VAL A 339 6.84 -13.42 32.91
N ALA A 340 5.60 -13.89 33.13
CA ALA A 340 5.32 -15.17 33.79
C ALA A 340 5.85 -16.38 32.98
N GLN A 341 5.72 -16.34 31.64
CA GLN A 341 6.33 -17.36 30.77
C GLN A 341 7.86 -17.37 30.86
N LEU A 342 8.50 -16.21 30.82
CA LEU A 342 9.96 -16.08 30.94
C LEU A 342 10.47 -16.53 32.33
N GLN A 343 9.71 -16.26 33.40
CA GLN A 343 10.02 -16.78 34.74
C GLN A 343 9.95 -18.31 34.78
N LYS A 344 8.92 -18.92 34.20
CA LYS A 344 8.78 -20.39 34.12
C LYS A 344 9.89 -21.03 33.28
N GLN A 345 10.24 -20.45 32.14
CA GLN A 345 11.37 -20.92 31.31
C GLN A 345 12.72 -20.81 32.04
N LEU A 346 12.92 -19.74 32.82
CA LEU A 346 14.10 -19.59 33.66
C LEU A 346 14.16 -20.64 34.79
N GLU A 347 13.03 -20.97 35.40
CA GLU A 347 12.93 -22.00 36.43
C GLU A 347 13.21 -23.41 35.85
N GLU A 348 12.60 -23.75 34.71
CA GLU A 348 12.86 -24.99 33.96
C GLU A 348 14.33 -25.12 33.52
N ALA A 349 14.94 -24.03 33.04
CA ALA A 349 16.36 -24.02 32.66
C ALA A 349 17.30 -24.20 33.87
N ASN A 350 16.95 -23.63 35.03
CA ASN A 350 17.72 -23.82 36.26
C ASN A 350 17.63 -25.26 36.79
N ASP A 351 16.46 -25.89 36.74
CA ASP A 351 16.30 -27.30 37.12
C ASP A 351 17.05 -28.23 36.14
N LEU A 352 17.00 -27.97 34.83
CA LEU A 352 17.80 -28.71 33.85
C LEU A 352 19.31 -28.59 34.16
N LEU A 353 19.83 -27.38 34.35
CA LEU A 353 21.23 -27.13 34.73
C LEU A 353 21.61 -27.84 36.04
N ARG A 354 20.68 -27.94 37.00
CA ARG A 354 20.86 -28.66 38.25
C ARG A 354 20.97 -30.17 38.03
N THR A 355 20.10 -30.75 37.19
CA THR A 355 20.19 -32.18 36.82
C THR A 355 21.45 -32.51 36.02
N GLU A 356 21.93 -31.59 35.18
CA GLU A 356 23.20 -31.75 34.43
C GLU A 356 24.42 -31.66 35.35
N SER A 357 24.42 -30.75 36.32
CA SER A 357 25.44 -30.71 37.39
C SER A 357 25.50 -32.04 38.14
N ASP A 358 24.34 -32.61 38.49
CA ASP A 358 24.24 -33.90 39.16
C ASP A 358 24.66 -35.09 38.27
N THR A 359 24.37 -35.10 36.96
CA THR A 359 24.91 -36.13 36.06
C THR A 359 26.42 -35.98 35.90
N ALA A 360 26.95 -34.78 35.78
CA ALA A 360 28.39 -34.53 35.72
C ALA A 360 29.12 -35.00 37.00
N VAL A 361 28.52 -34.79 38.18
CA VAL A 361 29.05 -35.33 39.45
C VAL A 361 29.00 -36.87 39.47
N ARG A 362 27.91 -37.50 39.00
CA ARG A 362 27.83 -38.98 38.87
C ARG A 362 28.87 -39.54 37.90
N LEU A 363 29.02 -38.93 36.72
CA LEU A 363 30.00 -39.32 35.70
C LEU A 363 31.43 -39.15 36.20
N ARG A 364 31.75 -38.06 36.91
CA ARG A 364 33.07 -37.87 37.54
C ARG A 364 33.39 -38.97 38.57
N LYS A 365 32.42 -39.37 39.42
CA LYS A 365 32.60 -40.49 40.36
C LYS A 365 32.90 -41.78 39.61
N SER A 366 32.06 -42.16 38.65
CA SER A 366 32.24 -43.36 37.83
C SER A 366 33.58 -43.38 37.09
N HIS A 367 34.02 -42.24 36.53
CA HIS A 367 35.34 -42.10 35.93
C HIS A 367 36.48 -42.33 36.94
N THR A 368 36.38 -41.82 38.18
CA THR A 368 37.40 -42.09 39.21
C THR A 368 37.40 -43.53 39.72
N GLU A 369 36.28 -44.24 39.63
CA GLU A 369 36.17 -45.67 39.96
C GLU A 369 36.75 -46.53 38.83
N MET A 370 36.42 -46.21 37.58
CA MET A 370 36.99 -46.86 36.39
C MET A 370 38.52 -46.66 36.31
N SER A 371 39.00 -45.44 36.57
CA SER A 371 40.44 -45.13 36.61
C SER A 371 41.20 -45.93 37.68
N LYS A 372 40.60 -46.15 38.86
CA LYS A 372 41.16 -47.06 39.88
C LYS A 372 41.20 -48.51 39.40
N SER A 373 40.14 -48.98 38.75
CA SER A 373 40.08 -50.34 38.20
C SER A 373 41.13 -50.57 37.10
N VAL A 374 41.30 -49.61 36.18
CA VAL A 374 42.37 -49.63 35.17
C VAL A 374 43.76 -49.68 35.83
N SER A 375 44.01 -48.85 36.84
CA SER A 375 45.29 -48.86 37.57
C SER A 375 45.56 -50.19 38.29
N GLN A 376 44.53 -50.83 38.84
CA GLN A 376 44.63 -52.18 39.43
C GLN A 376 44.93 -53.25 38.36
N LEU A 377 44.26 -53.20 37.21
CA LEU A 377 44.50 -54.11 36.09
C LEU A 377 45.90 -53.92 35.48
N GLU A 378 46.40 -52.69 35.38
CA GLU A 378 47.79 -52.41 34.99
C GLU A 378 48.79 -53.02 35.98
N SER A 379 48.55 -52.90 37.29
CA SER A 379 49.42 -53.51 38.31
C SER A 379 49.43 -55.03 38.19
N LEU A 380 48.25 -55.65 38.05
CA LEU A 380 48.12 -57.10 37.87
C LEU A 380 48.78 -57.57 36.56
N ASN A 381 48.68 -56.80 35.48
CA ASN A 381 49.35 -57.11 34.21
C ASN A 381 50.88 -57.06 34.36
N ARG A 382 51.43 -56.09 35.08
CA ARG A 382 52.88 -56.02 35.39
C ARG A 382 53.33 -57.22 36.23
N GLU A 383 52.54 -57.65 37.22
CA GLU A 383 52.83 -58.88 37.97
C GLU A 383 52.79 -60.13 37.08
N LEU A 384 51.83 -60.24 36.18
CA LEU A 384 51.72 -61.37 35.25
C LEU A 384 52.86 -61.39 34.23
N GLN A 385 53.31 -60.21 33.75
CA GLN A 385 54.48 -60.09 32.90
C GLN A 385 55.76 -60.55 33.59
N GLU A 386 56.01 -60.14 34.84
CA GLU A 386 57.20 -60.60 35.58
C GLU A 386 57.09 -62.09 35.98
N ARG A 387 55.90 -62.61 36.30
CA ARG A 387 55.68 -64.06 36.46
C ARG A 387 55.98 -64.84 35.18
N ASN A 388 55.52 -64.37 34.02
CA ASN A 388 55.82 -64.99 32.73
C ASN A 388 57.33 -64.96 32.44
N ARG A 389 58.01 -63.84 32.70
CA ARG A 389 59.47 -63.72 32.55
C ARG A 389 60.23 -64.69 33.47
N ILE A 390 59.79 -64.88 34.71
CA ILE A 390 60.35 -65.86 35.64
C ILE A 390 60.13 -67.30 35.11
N LEU A 391 58.95 -67.58 34.55
CA LEU A 391 58.65 -68.88 33.93
C LEU A 391 59.46 -69.13 32.65
N GLU A 392 59.68 -68.13 31.80
CA GLU A 392 60.56 -68.23 30.63
C GLU A 392 62.02 -68.47 31.02
N ASN A 393 62.52 -67.79 32.05
CA ASN A 393 63.87 -68.05 32.59
C ASN A 393 63.99 -69.48 33.16
N SER A 394 62.97 -69.94 33.90
CA SER A 394 62.92 -71.30 34.46
C SER A 394 62.85 -72.36 33.37
N LYS A 395 62.04 -72.14 32.33
CA LYS A 395 61.98 -72.98 31.13
C LYS A 395 63.34 -73.00 30.42
N SER A 396 63.94 -71.85 30.15
CA SER A 396 65.26 -71.76 29.51
C SER A 396 66.35 -72.48 30.30
N GLN A 397 66.26 -72.51 31.64
CA GLN A 397 67.16 -73.33 32.45
C GLN A 397 66.85 -74.82 32.30
N THR A 398 65.58 -75.23 32.39
CA THR A 398 65.14 -76.62 32.18
C THR A 398 65.54 -77.15 30.81
N ASP A 399 65.44 -76.33 29.76
CA ASP A 399 65.86 -76.66 28.39
C ASP A 399 67.39 -76.92 28.34
N LYS A 400 68.22 -76.08 29.01
CA LYS A 400 69.68 -76.32 29.12
C LYS A 400 70.00 -77.59 29.90
N ASP A 401 69.28 -77.85 30.98
CA ASP A 401 69.49 -79.02 31.84
C ASP A 401 69.10 -80.30 31.07
N TYR A 402 68.04 -80.24 30.26
CA TYR A 402 67.66 -81.29 29.31
C TYR A 402 68.76 -81.55 28.27
N TYR A 403 69.29 -80.51 27.61
CA TYR A 403 70.37 -80.69 26.62
C TYR A 403 71.66 -81.24 27.25
N GLN A 404 71.99 -80.87 28.50
CA GLN A 404 73.10 -81.47 29.25
C GLN A 404 72.84 -82.95 29.56
N LEU A 405 71.63 -83.30 29.98
CA LEU A 405 71.25 -84.70 30.25
C LEU A 405 71.25 -85.55 28.98
N GLN A 406 70.82 -84.99 27.84
CA GLN A 406 70.90 -85.65 26.54
C GLN A 406 72.36 -85.86 26.11
N ALA A 407 73.22 -84.84 26.23
CA ALA A 407 74.64 -84.98 25.90
C ALA A 407 75.36 -86.02 26.79
N ALA A 408 74.98 -86.11 28.08
CA ALA A 408 75.47 -87.15 28.98
C ALA A 408 74.96 -88.56 28.58
N LEU A 409 73.69 -88.69 28.20
CA LEU A 409 73.13 -89.95 27.68
C LEU A 409 73.79 -90.37 26.35
N GLU A 410 74.17 -89.42 25.50
CA GLU A 410 74.90 -89.66 24.25
C GLU A 410 76.40 -89.95 24.46
N ALA A 411 76.99 -89.55 25.60
CA ALA A 411 78.29 -90.05 26.04
C ALA A 411 78.17 -91.50 26.53
N GLU A 412 77.30 -91.76 27.52
CA GLU A 412 77.04 -93.09 28.08
C GLU A 412 76.68 -94.13 26.99
N ARG A 413 75.94 -93.73 25.94
CA ARG A 413 75.64 -94.58 24.78
C ARG A 413 76.85 -94.88 23.89
N ARG A 414 77.80 -93.95 23.75
CA ARG A 414 79.06 -94.19 23.02
C ARG A 414 79.99 -95.08 23.82
N ASP A 415 80.10 -94.84 25.13
CA ASP A 415 80.94 -95.63 26.02
C ASP A 415 80.46 -97.10 26.08
N ARG A 416 79.13 -97.31 26.22
CA ARG A 416 78.52 -98.65 26.08
C ARG A 416 78.64 -99.25 24.68
N GLY A 417 78.72 -98.41 23.64
CA GLY A 417 79.03 -98.83 22.29
C GLY A 417 80.43 -99.41 22.20
N HIS A 418 81.41 -98.71 22.78
CA HIS A 418 82.81 -99.16 22.88
C HIS A 418 82.97 -100.41 23.74
N ASP A 419 82.25 -100.52 24.88
CA ASP A 419 82.18 -101.76 25.66
C ASP A 419 81.60 -102.92 24.82
N SER A 420 80.59 -102.66 23.99
CA SER A 420 79.99 -103.67 23.10
C SER A 420 80.92 -104.07 21.95
N GLU A 421 81.71 -103.14 21.41
CA GLU A 421 82.77 -103.42 20.42
C GLU A 421 83.89 -104.26 21.06
N MET A 422 84.35 -103.89 22.26
CA MET A 422 85.33 -104.62 23.06
C MET A 422 84.86 -106.04 23.41
N ILE A 423 83.57 -106.22 23.74
CA ILE A 423 82.95 -107.54 23.92
C ILE A 423 82.93 -108.33 22.61
N GLY A 424 82.65 -107.67 21.47
CA GLY A 424 82.69 -108.26 20.14
C GLY A 424 84.10 -108.77 19.77
N ASP A 425 85.13 -107.96 19.98
CA ASP A 425 86.53 -108.32 19.75
C ASP A 425 86.97 -109.49 20.66
N LEU A 426 86.56 -109.48 21.93
CA LEU A 426 86.81 -110.59 22.86
C LEU A 426 86.08 -111.89 22.42
N GLN A 427 84.85 -111.78 21.88
CA GLN A 427 84.13 -112.93 21.33
C GLN A 427 84.77 -113.46 20.03
N ALA A 428 85.22 -112.57 19.14
CA ALA A 428 85.98 -112.95 17.95
C ALA A 428 87.30 -113.65 18.33
N ARG A 429 88.00 -113.15 19.35
CA ARG A 429 89.21 -113.78 19.90
C ARG A 429 88.93 -115.16 20.49
N ILE A 430 87.82 -115.33 21.22
CA ILE A 430 87.38 -116.64 21.73
C ILE A 430 87.06 -117.60 20.58
N THR A 431 86.42 -117.14 19.51
CA THR A 431 86.07 -117.98 18.35
C THR A 431 87.32 -118.45 17.62
N SER A 432 88.28 -117.54 17.38
CA SER A 432 89.58 -117.88 16.80
C SER A 432 90.36 -118.89 17.64
N LEU A 433 90.38 -118.74 18.98
CA LEU A 433 90.99 -119.73 19.89
C LEU A 433 90.25 -121.08 19.89
N GLN A 434 88.92 -121.09 19.71
CA GLN A 434 88.16 -122.33 19.56
C GLN A 434 88.49 -123.04 18.23
N GLU A 435 88.72 -122.29 17.15
CA GLU A 435 89.18 -122.83 15.86
C GLU A 435 90.61 -123.37 15.95
N GLU A 436 91.54 -122.67 16.62
CA GLU A 436 92.89 -123.20 16.91
C GLU A 436 92.82 -124.51 17.72
N VAL A 437 92.01 -124.57 18.78
CA VAL A 437 91.81 -125.79 19.57
C VAL A 437 91.20 -126.93 18.73
N LYS A 438 90.29 -126.61 17.80
CA LYS A 438 89.70 -127.58 16.86
C LYS A 438 90.75 -128.09 15.87
N HIS A 439 91.63 -127.21 15.39
CA HIS A 439 92.72 -127.56 14.48
C HIS A 439 93.84 -128.37 15.16
N LEU A 440 94.10 -128.10 16.45
CA LEU A 440 94.98 -128.90 17.31
C LEU A 440 94.42 -130.29 17.59
N LYS A 441 93.11 -130.41 17.87
CA LYS A 441 92.44 -131.72 18.00
C LYS A 441 92.55 -132.54 16.72
N HIS A 442 92.33 -131.93 15.55
CA HIS A 442 92.46 -132.66 14.28
C HIS A 442 93.92 -133.09 13.98
N ASN A 443 94.91 -132.29 14.38
CA ASN A 443 96.31 -132.71 14.32
C ASN A 443 96.63 -133.85 15.30
N LEU A 444 96.01 -133.87 16.48
CA LEU A 444 96.13 -134.99 17.43
C LEU A 444 95.54 -136.28 16.85
N GLU A 445 94.32 -136.23 16.30
CA GLU A 445 93.67 -137.37 15.62
C GLU A 445 94.57 -137.95 14.50
N ARG A 446 95.19 -137.09 13.68
CA ARG A 446 96.14 -137.52 12.65
C ARG A 446 97.37 -138.22 13.24
N VAL A 447 97.98 -137.66 14.27
CA VAL A 447 99.17 -138.26 14.94
C VAL A 447 98.79 -139.57 15.67
N GLU A 448 97.59 -139.69 16.20
CA GLU A 448 97.09 -140.97 16.74
C GLU A 448 96.86 -142.03 15.66
N GLY A 449 96.46 -141.62 14.45
CA GLY A 449 96.42 -142.47 13.26
C GLY A 449 97.81 -142.97 12.85
N GLU A 450 98.77 -142.04 12.67
CA GLU A 450 100.18 -142.35 12.35
C GLU A 450 100.81 -143.29 13.39
N ARG A 451 100.53 -143.08 14.68
CA ARG A 451 100.95 -143.97 15.78
C ARG A 451 100.32 -145.37 15.68
N LYS A 452 99.09 -145.49 15.17
CA LYS A 452 98.38 -146.75 15.05
C LYS A 452 98.94 -147.61 13.90
N GLU A 453 99.22 -147.00 12.75
CA GLU A 453 99.89 -147.70 11.64
C GLU A 453 101.30 -148.19 12.05
N ALA A 454 102.06 -147.38 12.80
CA ALA A 454 103.35 -147.80 13.36
C ALA A 454 103.22 -148.99 14.34
N GLN A 455 102.15 -149.03 15.15
CA GLN A 455 101.86 -150.14 16.05
C GLN A 455 101.50 -151.42 15.29
N ASP A 456 100.69 -151.32 14.23
CA ASP A 456 100.28 -152.47 13.42
C ASP A 456 101.49 -153.08 12.67
N MET A 457 102.41 -152.25 12.14
CA MET A 457 103.69 -152.70 11.58
C MET A 457 104.58 -153.44 12.60
N LEU A 458 104.62 -152.99 13.86
CA LEU A 458 105.37 -153.68 14.92
C LEU A 458 104.83 -155.11 15.14
N THR A 459 103.50 -155.26 15.25
CA THR A 459 102.88 -156.60 15.44
C THR A 459 103.03 -157.52 14.22
N HIS A 460 103.33 -156.98 13.04
CA HIS A 460 103.66 -157.77 11.85
C HIS A 460 105.06 -158.40 11.99
N SER A 461 106.07 -157.59 12.34
CA SER A 461 107.44 -158.07 12.60
C SER A 461 107.49 -159.12 13.72
N GLU A 462 106.69 -158.96 14.79
CA GLU A 462 106.63 -159.93 15.88
C GLU A 462 106.06 -161.29 15.45
N LYS A 463 105.13 -161.32 14.47
CA LYS A 463 104.60 -162.57 13.91
C LYS A 463 105.62 -163.29 13.02
N GLU A 464 106.37 -162.55 12.20
CA GLU A 464 107.44 -163.13 11.38
C GLU A 464 108.55 -163.74 12.24
N LYS A 465 108.95 -163.06 13.33
CA LYS A 465 109.92 -163.57 14.30
C LYS A 465 109.48 -164.91 14.91
N ASN A 466 108.24 -165.01 15.37
CA ASN A 466 107.72 -166.25 15.97
C ASN A 466 107.66 -167.42 14.96
N ASN A 467 107.39 -167.14 13.68
CA ASN A 467 107.39 -168.18 12.64
C ASN A 467 108.79 -168.75 12.38
N LEU A 468 109.84 -167.91 12.43
CA LEU A 468 111.24 -168.35 12.31
C LEU A 468 111.71 -169.21 13.49
N GLU A 469 111.23 -168.94 14.70
CA GLU A 469 111.57 -169.69 15.92
C GLU A 469 110.95 -171.10 15.96
N ILE A 470 109.84 -171.30 15.23
CA ILE A 470 109.18 -172.60 15.05
C ILE A 470 109.95 -173.50 14.05
N ASP A 471 110.43 -172.96 12.93
CA ASP A 471 111.15 -173.73 11.91
C ASP A 471 112.51 -174.29 12.40
N LEU A 472 113.23 -173.53 13.24
CA LEU A 472 114.47 -174.02 13.88
C LEU A 472 114.23 -175.25 14.78
N ASN A 473 113.15 -175.24 15.56
CA ASN A 473 112.79 -176.35 16.44
C ASN A 473 112.36 -177.61 15.66
N TYR A 474 111.76 -177.45 14.48
CA TYR A 474 111.34 -178.59 13.65
C TYR A 474 112.54 -179.37 13.09
N LYS A 475 113.60 -178.67 12.68
CA LYS A 475 114.83 -179.28 12.12
C LYS A 475 115.58 -180.16 13.13
N LEU A 476 115.60 -179.78 14.40
CA LEU A 476 116.33 -180.51 15.45
C LEU A 476 115.71 -181.89 15.76
N LYS A 477 114.39 -182.06 15.56
CA LYS A 477 113.67 -183.32 15.81
C LYS A 477 113.70 -184.33 14.64
N SER A 478 114.02 -183.86 13.43
CA SER A 478 113.95 -184.66 12.19
C SER A 478 115.10 -185.67 12.02
N LEU A 479 116.25 -185.42 12.65
CA LEU A 479 117.48 -186.22 12.48
C LEU A 479 117.58 -187.46 13.38
N GLN A 480 116.64 -187.68 14.31
CA GLN A 480 116.77 -188.71 15.36
C GLN A 480 115.81 -189.91 15.21
N GLN A 481 115.00 -189.97 14.15
CA GLN A 481 114.07 -191.07 13.85
C GLN A 481 114.12 -191.47 12.36
N ARG A 482 115.32 -191.77 11.84
CA ARG A 482 115.50 -192.21 10.44
C ARG A 482 116.65 -193.22 10.28
N LEU A 483 116.69 -194.22 11.16
CA LEU A 483 117.49 -195.44 11.01
C LEU A 483 116.68 -196.60 11.59
N GLU A 484 116.58 -197.71 10.85
CA GLU A 484 116.08 -199.01 11.33
C GLU A 484 114.62 -199.06 11.87
N GLN A 485 113.69 -198.42 11.15
CA GLN A 485 112.37 -199.03 10.91
C GLN A 485 111.71 -198.54 9.59
N GLU A 486 112.49 -198.18 8.57
CA GLU A 486 112.92 -199.12 7.53
C GLU A 486 112.45 -200.59 7.68
N ILE A 487 111.89 -201.13 6.59
CA ILE A 487 111.50 -202.54 6.42
C ILE A 487 110.57 -203.08 7.52
N ASN A 488 109.40 -202.43 7.64
CA ASN A 488 108.22 -203.15 7.18
C ASN A 488 107.71 -202.50 5.90
N GLU A 489 108.21 -202.94 4.74
CA GLU A 489 107.77 -202.42 3.45
C GLU A 489 106.34 -202.85 3.10
N HIS A 490 105.60 -201.93 2.47
CA HIS A 490 104.38 -202.17 1.70
C HIS A 490 103.13 -202.78 2.39
N LYS A 491 102.24 -201.90 2.92
CA LYS A 491 100.81 -201.69 2.49
C LYS A 491 99.85 -201.18 3.61
N VAL A 492 98.96 -200.25 3.22
CA VAL A 492 97.50 -200.12 3.57
C VAL A 492 97.00 -199.24 4.78
N THR A 493 96.33 -198.11 4.43
CA THR A 493 95.23 -197.35 5.12
C THR A 493 95.50 -196.57 6.44
N LYS A 494 94.82 -195.49 6.90
CA LYS A 494 93.41 -194.97 6.84
C LYS A 494 93.24 -193.63 7.66
N ALA A 495 92.12 -192.91 7.45
CA ALA A 495 91.33 -192.08 8.41
C ALA A 495 91.88 -190.68 8.87
N ARG A 496 91.08 -189.67 9.31
CA ARG A 496 89.61 -189.31 9.30
C ARG A 496 89.47 -187.77 9.53
N LEU A 497 88.48 -187.01 8.98
CA LEU A 497 87.06 -186.78 9.39
C LEU A 497 86.86 -186.36 10.88
N THR A 498 86.04 -185.39 11.30
CA THR A 498 85.02 -184.47 10.67
C THR A 498 84.85 -183.21 11.61
N ASP A 499 83.80 -182.37 11.79
CA ASP A 499 82.35 -182.20 11.45
C ASP A 499 81.92 -180.72 11.83
N LYS A 500 80.75 -180.07 11.59
CA LYS A 500 79.50 -180.35 10.82
C LYS A 500 78.73 -179.05 10.38
N HIS A 501 77.38 -179.07 10.42
CA HIS A 501 76.32 -178.38 9.63
C HIS A 501 74.98 -178.47 10.44
N GLN A 502 73.72 -178.04 10.13
CA GLN A 502 72.91 -177.15 9.22
C GLN A 502 71.41 -177.36 9.64
N SER A 503 70.32 -176.69 9.16
CA SER A 503 70.08 -175.35 8.60
C SER A 503 68.57 -174.98 8.60
N ILE A 504 67.79 -175.27 7.52
CA ILE A 504 66.45 -174.72 7.18
C ILE A 504 65.59 -175.81 6.44
N GLU A 505 64.25 -175.62 6.29
CA GLU A 505 63.31 -176.29 5.34
C GLU A 505 62.91 -177.80 5.58
N GLU A 506 61.87 -178.43 4.98
CA GLU A 506 60.98 -178.13 3.82
C GLU A 506 59.59 -178.89 3.82
N ALA A 507 58.62 -178.43 3.00
CA ALA A 507 57.64 -179.19 2.15
C ALA A 507 56.33 -179.96 2.62
N LYS A 508 55.29 -179.88 1.73
CA LYS A 508 54.22 -180.86 1.31
C LYS A 508 52.85 -181.13 2.05
N SER A 509 51.77 -180.57 1.47
CA SER A 509 50.52 -181.17 0.88
C SER A 509 49.61 -182.26 1.54
N VAL A 510 48.28 -182.12 1.29
CA VAL A 510 47.14 -183.11 1.18
C VAL A 510 46.09 -183.19 2.33
N ALA A 511 44.82 -182.81 2.05
CA ALA A 511 43.54 -183.51 2.39
C ALA A 511 42.26 -182.66 2.16
N MET A 512 41.08 -183.30 2.01
CA MET A 512 39.72 -182.69 2.07
C MET A 512 39.34 -182.41 3.55
N CYS A 513 38.38 -181.56 3.97
CA CYS A 513 37.24 -180.85 3.35
C CYS A 513 37.20 -179.39 3.95
N GLU A 514 36.46 -178.37 3.53
CA GLU A 514 35.17 -178.26 2.81
C GLU A 514 35.16 -177.07 1.82
N MET A 515 34.55 -177.20 0.64
CA MET A 515 34.40 -176.08 -0.31
C MET A 515 33.13 -176.18 -1.18
N GLU A 516 31.93 -176.12 -0.57
CA GLU A 516 30.69 -176.18 -1.38
C GLU A 516 29.48 -175.38 -0.83
N LYS A 517 29.72 -174.29 -0.08
CA LYS A 517 28.62 -173.47 0.48
C LYS A 517 28.69 -171.95 0.27
N LYS A 518 29.84 -171.37 -0.07
CA LYS A 518 30.05 -169.90 -0.14
C LYS A 518 30.21 -169.31 -1.55
N LEU A 519 29.52 -169.87 -2.55
CA LEU A 519 29.45 -169.29 -3.90
C LEU A 519 28.06 -168.74 -4.29
N LYS A 520 27.10 -168.73 -3.34
CA LYS A 520 25.71 -168.33 -3.59
C LYS A 520 25.32 -166.99 -2.95
N GLU A 521 25.98 -166.61 -1.85
CA GLU A 521 25.69 -165.37 -1.10
C GLU A 521 26.26 -164.12 -1.80
N GLU A 522 27.42 -164.26 -2.48
CA GLU A 522 28.15 -163.17 -3.15
C GLU A 522 27.36 -162.46 -4.26
N ARG A 523 26.42 -163.15 -4.91
CA ARG A 523 25.66 -162.60 -6.06
C ARG A 523 24.49 -161.70 -5.64
N GLU A 524 23.86 -161.98 -4.50
CA GLU A 524 22.71 -161.19 -4.02
C GLU A 524 23.11 -159.86 -3.36
N ALA A 525 24.39 -159.70 -2.99
CA ALA A 525 24.93 -158.48 -2.41
C ALA A 525 25.12 -157.35 -3.44
N ARG A 526 25.47 -157.70 -4.69
CA ARG A 526 25.88 -156.73 -5.73
C ARG A 526 24.71 -155.92 -6.29
N GLU A 527 23.59 -156.58 -6.59
CA GLU A 527 22.39 -155.97 -7.17
C GLU A 527 21.70 -154.97 -6.21
N LYS A 528 21.86 -155.17 -4.89
CA LYS A 528 21.37 -154.24 -3.85
C LYS A 528 22.25 -153.00 -3.65
N ALA A 529 23.46 -152.98 -4.20
CA ALA A 529 24.36 -151.82 -4.12
C ALA A 529 24.06 -150.81 -5.24
N GLU A 530 23.98 -151.26 -6.50
CA GLU A 530 23.75 -150.38 -7.66
C GLU A 530 22.43 -149.60 -7.57
N ASN A 531 21.34 -150.26 -7.15
CA ASN A 531 20.04 -149.63 -6.95
C ASN A 531 20.03 -148.49 -5.89
N ARG A 532 21.00 -148.46 -4.97
CA ARG A 532 21.12 -147.40 -3.95
C ARG A 532 21.84 -146.15 -4.46
N VAL A 533 22.75 -146.28 -5.42
CA VAL A 533 23.49 -145.14 -5.98
C VAL A 533 22.55 -144.23 -6.77
N VAL A 534 21.79 -144.82 -7.70
CA VAL A 534 20.83 -144.11 -8.57
C VAL A 534 19.77 -143.34 -7.77
N GLN A 535 19.38 -143.84 -6.58
CA GLN A 535 18.41 -143.16 -5.72
C GLN A 535 19.00 -141.91 -5.03
N ILE A 536 20.30 -141.93 -4.71
CA ILE A 536 21.01 -140.79 -4.10
C ILE A 536 21.32 -139.72 -5.15
N GLU A 537 21.80 -140.09 -6.34
CA GLU A 537 22.05 -139.15 -7.45
C GLU A 537 20.79 -138.34 -7.80
N LYS A 538 19.63 -138.99 -7.77
CA LYS A 538 18.32 -138.36 -8.02
C LYS A 538 17.91 -137.38 -6.91
N GLN A 539 18.36 -137.57 -5.67
CA GLN A 539 18.17 -136.62 -4.57
C GLN A 539 19.12 -135.42 -4.68
N CYS A 540 20.40 -135.65 -5.01
CA CYS A 540 21.37 -134.59 -5.26
C CYS A 540 20.91 -133.66 -6.40
N SER A 541 20.36 -134.21 -7.48
CA SER A 541 19.85 -133.42 -8.62
C SER A 541 18.62 -132.56 -8.29
N MET A 542 17.84 -132.87 -7.25
CA MET A 542 16.74 -131.99 -6.80
C MET A 542 17.29 -130.85 -5.93
N LEU A 543 18.19 -131.16 -5.00
CA LEU A 543 18.82 -130.15 -4.13
C LEU A 543 19.60 -129.08 -4.93
N ASP A 544 20.21 -129.44 -6.06
CA ASP A 544 20.90 -128.48 -6.93
C ASP A 544 19.94 -127.52 -7.65
N VAL A 545 18.68 -127.91 -7.89
CA VAL A 545 17.62 -127.04 -8.40
C VAL A 545 17.09 -126.12 -7.30
N ASP A 546 16.85 -126.65 -6.10
CA ASP A 546 16.41 -125.86 -4.94
C ASP A 546 17.45 -124.81 -4.52
N LEU A 547 18.74 -125.16 -4.62
CA LEU A 547 19.86 -124.24 -4.40
C LEU A 547 19.86 -123.09 -5.42
N LYS A 548 19.69 -123.39 -6.72
CA LYS A 548 19.60 -122.37 -7.78
C LYS A 548 18.40 -121.45 -7.62
N GLN A 549 17.23 -121.98 -7.29
CA GLN A 549 16.05 -121.16 -6.98
C GLN A 549 16.26 -120.28 -5.74
N SER A 550 17.03 -120.74 -4.76
CA SER A 550 17.37 -119.97 -3.56
C SER A 550 18.39 -118.86 -3.86
N GLN A 551 19.37 -119.14 -4.73
CA GLN A 551 20.33 -118.14 -5.22
C GLN A 551 19.63 -117.02 -6.01
N GLN A 552 18.74 -117.34 -6.96
CA GLN A 552 17.99 -116.34 -7.73
C GLN A 552 17.11 -115.45 -6.83
N LYS A 553 16.52 -116.00 -5.76
CA LYS A 553 15.79 -115.21 -4.76
C LYS A 553 16.70 -114.28 -3.96
N LEU A 554 17.91 -114.73 -3.61
CA LEU A 554 18.89 -113.91 -2.90
C LEU A 554 19.41 -112.76 -3.78
N GLU A 555 19.68 -113.05 -5.05
CA GLU A 555 20.10 -112.08 -6.07
C GLU A 555 19.04 -110.98 -6.25
N HIS A 556 17.78 -111.36 -6.48
CA HIS A 556 16.68 -110.39 -6.61
C HIS A 556 16.39 -109.60 -5.31
N LEU A 557 16.59 -110.19 -4.13
CA LEU A 557 16.54 -109.45 -2.87
C LEU A 557 17.71 -108.45 -2.71
N THR A 558 18.86 -108.74 -3.30
CA THR A 558 20.03 -107.86 -3.32
C THR A 558 19.79 -106.67 -4.27
N GLU A 559 19.32 -106.92 -5.50
CA GLU A 559 18.89 -105.85 -6.43
C GLU A 559 17.86 -104.90 -5.79
N ASN A 560 16.87 -105.46 -5.09
CA ASN A 560 15.85 -104.68 -4.41
C ASN A 560 16.42 -103.89 -3.22
N LYS A 561 17.39 -104.44 -2.48
CA LYS A 561 18.09 -103.71 -1.42
C LYS A 561 18.87 -102.52 -1.99
N GLU A 562 19.64 -102.72 -3.04
CA GLU A 562 20.46 -101.67 -3.67
C GLU A 562 19.58 -100.54 -4.23
N ARG A 563 18.48 -100.88 -4.91
CA ARG A 563 17.45 -99.93 -5.36
C ARG A 563 16.93 -99.05 -4.21
N MET A 564 16.55 -99.66 -3.09
CA MET A 564 16.04 -98.93 -1.93
C MET A 564 17.11 -98.09 -1.23
N GLU A 565 18.38 -98.55 -1.21
CA GLU A 565 19.50 -97.74 -0.71
C GLU A 565 19.76 -96.51 -1.58
N ASP A 566 19.61 -96.60 -2.90
CA ASP A 566 19.72 -95.45 -3.81
C ASP A 566 18.52 -94.49 -3.72
N GLU A 567 17.30 -95.00 -3.53
CA GLU A 567 16.13 -94.15 -3.21
C GLU A 567 16.34 -93.37 -1.90
N VAL A 568 16.85 -94.03 -0.85
CA VAL A 568 17.18 -93.38 0.44
C VAL A 568 18.29 -92.33 0.29
N LYS A 569 19.35 -92.58 -0.50
CA LYS A 569 20.39 -91.58 -0.81
C LYS A 569 19.78 -90.35 -1.50
N ASN A 570 18.93 -90.55 -2.51
CA ASN A 570 18.30 -89.46 -3.25
C ASN A 570 17.35 -88.63 -2.37
N LEU A 571 16.52 -89.27 -1.53
CA LEU A 571 15.66 -88.58 -0.57
C LEU A 571 16.45 -87.81 0.50
N THR A 572 17.58 -88.35 0.94
CA THR A 572 18.49 -87.66 1.88
C THR A 572 19.09 -86.41 1.25
N LEU A 573 19.55 -86.48 0.00
CA LEU A 573 20.07 -85.33 -0.75
C LEU A 573 19.00 -84.25 -0.98
N GLN A 574 17.75 -84.64 -1.28
CA GLN A 574 16.64 -83.69 -1.39
C GLN A 574 16.32 -83.00 -0.05
N LEU A 575 16.32 -83.75 1.06
CA LEU A 575 16.10 -83.20 2.40
C LEU A 575 17.20 -82.20 2.80
N GLU A 576 18.46 -82.48 2.45
CA GLU A 576 19.58 -81.57 2.67
C GLU A 576 19.46 -80.29 1.82
N GLN A 577 19.07 -80.41 0.55
CA GLN A 577 18.82 -79.26 -0.33
C GLN A 577 17.68 -78.37 0.20
N GLU A 578 16.55 -78.94 0.64
CA GLU A 578 15.44 -78.17 1.21
C GLU A 578 15.81 -77.55 2.58
N SER A 579 16.60 -78.24 3.40
CA SER A 579 17.13 -77.66 4.66
C SER A 579 18.01 -76.44 4.38
N ASN A 580 18.86 -76.50 3.36
CA ASN A 580 19.72 -75.39 2.95
C ASN A 580 18.93 -74.23 2.34
N LYS A 581 17.92 -74.48 1.49
CA LYS A 581 16.99 -73.44 1.00
C LYS A 581 16.26 -72.73 2.15
N ARG A 582 15.74 -73.51 3.11
CA ARG A 582 15.07 -72.96 4.30
C ARG A 582 16.01 -72.10 5.15
N LEU A 583 17.28 -72.49 5.29
CA LEU A 583 18.28 -71.69 6.00
C LEU A 583 18.58 -70.36 5.27
N LEU A 584 18.64 -70.38 3.95
CA LEU A 584 18.83 -69.18 3.13
C LEU A 584 17.67 -68.20 3.33
N LEU A 585 16.43 -68.66 3.12
CA LEU A 585 15.20 -67.88 3.33
C LEU A 585 15.06 -67.35 4.76
N GLN A 586 15.48 -68.14 5.77
CA GLN A 586 15.47 -67.70 7.17
C GLN A 586 16.48 -66.58 7.43
N ASN A 587 17.58 -66.51 6.67
CA ASN A 587 18.56 -65.42 6.80
C ASN A 587 18.11 -64.18 6.01
N GLU A 588 17.55 -64.34 4.81
CA GLU A 588 16.92 -63.24 4.05
C GLU A 588 15.81 -62.56 4.86
N LEU A 589 14.94 -63.33 5.52
CA LEU A 589 13.88 -62.81 6.39
C LEU A 589 14.43 -62.01 7.60
N LYS A 590 15.58 -62.40 8.15
CA LYS A 590 16.25 -61.61 9.23
C LYS A 590 16.80 -60.29 8.70
N THR A 591 17.40 -60.28 7.50
CA THR A 591 17.90 -59.07 6.86
C THR A 591 16.75 -58.09 6.60
N GLN A 592 15.65 -58.56 6.00
CA GLN A 592 14.45 -57.75 5.76
C GLN A 592 13.81 -57.23 7.06
N ALA A 593 13.80 -58.03 8.14
CA ALA A 593 13.32 -57.56 9.44
C ALA A 593 14.20 -56.43 10.01
N PHE A 594 15.52 -56.55 9.90
CA PHE A 594 16.47 -55.51 10.32
C PHE A 594 16.34 -54.23 9.47
N GLU A 595 16.17 -54.35 8.16
CA GLU A 595 15.87 -53.22 7.27
C GLU A 595 14.55 -52.53 7.64
N ALA A 596 13.50 -53.30 7.91
CA ALA A 596 12.20 -52.76 8.33
C ALA A 596 12.27 -52.00 9.68
N ASP A 597 13.06 -52.46 10.64
CA ASP A 597 13.24 -51.75 11.91
C ASP A 597 14.15 -50.50 11.77
N ASN A 598 15.16 -50.53 10.88
CA ASN A 598 15.91 -49.32 10.53
C ASN A 598 15.03 -48.27 9.85
N LEU A 599 14.12 -48.68 8.95
CA LEU A 599 13.16 -47.79 8.29
C LEU A 599 12.18 -47.16 9.29
N LYS A 600 11.68 -47.91 10.28
CA LYS A 600 10.88 -47.34 11.40
C LYS A 600 11.69 -46.33 12.23
N GLY A 601 12.99 -46.56 12.41
CA GLY A 601 13.91 -45.62 13.05
C GLY A 601 13.97 -44.29 12.31
N LEU A 602 14.20 -44.34 10.98
CA LEU A 602 14.21 -43.18 10.09
C LEU A 602 12.84 -42.47 10.05
N GLU A 603 11.74 -43.22 9.97
CA GLU A 603 10.38 -42.67 10.00
C GLU A 603 10.11 -41.90 11.31
N LYS A 604 10.57 -42.45 12.45
CA LYS A 604 10.46 -41.79 13.75
C LYS A 604 11.31 -40.52 13.82
N GLN A 605 12.53 -40.53 13.26
CA GLN A 605 13.38 -39.35 13.19
C GLN A 605 12.74 -38.25 12.34
N MET A 606 12.29 -38.57 11.12
CA MET A 606 11.60 -37.60 10.25
C MET A 606 10.32 -37.05 10.89
N LYS A 607 9.58 -37.85 11.67
CA LYS A 607 8.44 -37.36 12.46
C LYS A 607 8.86 -36.38 13.57
N GLN A 608 10.05 -36.51 14.16
CA GLN A 608 10.57 -35.49 15.09
C GLN A 608 11.01 -34.23 14.35
N GLU A 609 11.69 -34.34 13.21
CA GLU A 609 12.12 -33.21 12.38
C GLU A 609 10.94 -32.41 11.80
N ILE A 610 9.87 -33.07 11.36
CA ILE A 610 8.62 -32.42 10.95
C ILE A 610 8.01 -31.62 12.11
N ASN A 611 7.99 -32.18 13.33
CA ASN A 611 7.45 -31.49 14.49
C ASN A 611 8.30 -30.27 14.90
N THR A 612 9.63 -30.35 14.86
CA THR A 612 10.48 -29.18 15.16
C THR A 612 10.36 -28.09 14.08
N LEU A 613 10.20 -28.46 12.81
CA LEU A 613 9.92 -27.51 11.72
C LEU A 613 8.54 -26.84 11.86
N LEU A 614 7.52 -27.57 12.32
CA LEU A 614 6.19 -26.99 12.61
C LEU A 614 6.22 -26.02 13.79
N GLU A 615 6.99 -26.32 14.85
CA GLU A 615 7.17 -25.42 15.98
C GLU A 615 7.96 -24.16 15.58
N ALA A 616 9.03 -24.31 14.79
CA ALA A 616 9.78 -23.19 14.21
C ALA A 616 8.93 -22.32 13.28
N LYS A 617 8.05 -22.94 12.46
CA LYS A 617 7.08 -22.22 11.63
C LYS A 617 6.16 -21.34 12.48
N ARG A 618 5.59 -21.88 13.57
CA ARG A 618 4.72 -21.11 14.49
C ARG A 618 5.42 -19.90 15.11
N LEU A 619 6.69 -20.05 15.48
CA LEU A 619 7.49 -18.95 16.03
C LEU A 619 7.69 -17.84 14.97
N LEU A 620 8.02 -18.20 13.73
CA LEU A 620 8.15 -17.25 12.62
C LEU A 620 6.82 -16.56 12.27
N GLU A 621 5.70 -17.29 12.29
CA GLU A 621 4.36 -16.71 12.08
C GLU A 621 4.00 -15.71 13.19
N PHE A 622 4.39 -15.97 14.45
CA PHE A 622 4.21 -15.05 15.57
C PHE A 622 5.10 -13.80 15.46
N GLU A 623 6.36 -13.96 15.06
CA GLU A 623 7.27 -12.83 14.83
C GLU A 623 6.81 -11.95 13.66
N LEU A 624 6.35 -12.55 12.55
CA LEU A 624 5.76 -11.84 11.42
C LEU A 624 4.52 -11.04 11.84
N GLY A 625 3.67 -11.62 12.70
CA GLY A 625 2.51 -10.94 13.28
C GLY A 625 2.90 -9.73 14.14
N GLN A 626 3.96 -9.83 14.95
CA GLN A 626 4.47 -8.69 15.71
C GLN A 626 5.11 -7.62 14.82
N LEU A 627 5.90 -7.99 13.80
CA LEU A 627 6.44 -7.04 12.82
C LEU A 627 5.31 -6.30 12.09
N THR A 628 4.23 -7.00 11.71
CA THR A 628 3.06 -6.41 11.05
C THR A 628 2.35 -5.41 11.97
N LYS A 629 2.20 -5.73 13.26
CA LYS A 629 1.65 -4.81 14.26
C LYS A 629 2.53 -3.58 14.46
N GLN A 630 3.86 -3.74 14.46
CA GLN A 630 4.80 -2.63 14.55
C GLN A 630 4.80 -1.76 13.28
N TYR A 631 4.73 -2.37 12.09
CA TYR A 631 4.66 -1.64 10.82
C TYR A 631 3.44 -0.73 10.76
N ARG A 632 2.24 -1.24 11.10
CA ARG A 632 1.01 -0.42 11.19
C ARG A 632 1.10 0.69 12.24
N GLY A 633 1.85 0.48 13.34
CA GLY A 633 2.12 1.52 14.34
C GLY A 633 2.98 2.64 13.77
N ASN A 634 4.06 2.29 13.07
CA ASN A 634 4.95 3.24 12.40
C ASN A 634 4.23 3.98 11.25
N GLU A 635 3.35 3.30 10.53
CA GLU A 635 2.50 3.85 9.47
C GLU A 635 1.52 4.90 10.02
N GLY A 636 0.92 4.65 11.19
CA GLY A 636 0.12 5.63 11.93
C GLY A 636 0.94 6.88 12.31
N GLN A 637 2.15 6.68 12.87
CA GLN A 637 3.04 7.79 13.22
C GLN A 637 3.53 8.59 12.00
N MET A 638 3.76 7.92 10.85
CA MET A 638 4.03 8.58 9.57
C MET A 638 2.87 9.47 9.13
N ARG A 639 1.62 8.99 9.27
CA ARG A 639 0.42 9.78 8.95
C ARG A 639 0.27 10.97 9.90
N GLU A 640 0.41 10.79 11.22
CA GLU A 640 0.39 11.90 12.19
C GLU A 640 1.46 12.98 11.89
N LEU A 641 2.67 12.57 11.50
CA LEU A 641 3.74 13.49 11.11
C LEU A 641 3.46 14.19 9.77
N GLN A 642 2.77 13.52 8.83
CA GLN A 642 2.34 14.14 7.60
C GLN A 642 1.21 15.15 7.83
N ASP A 643 0.22 14.82 8.66
CA ASP A 643 -0.87 15.73 9.04
C ASP A 643 -0.33 16.98 9.76
N GLN A 644 0.67 16.82 10.63
CA GLN A 644 1.40 17.93 11.27
C GLN A 644 2.15 18.79 10.24
N LEU A 645 2.83 18.16 9.27
CA LEU A 645 3.56 18.88 8.22
C LEU A 645 2.61 19.64 7.27
N GLU A 646 1.46 19.08 6.93
CA GLU A 646 0.44 19.75 6.13
C GLU A 646 -0.20 20.91 6.90
N ALA A 647 -0.42 20.77 8.21
CA ALA A 647 -0.84 21.87 9.08
C ALA A 647 0.23 22.99 9.15
N GLU A 648 1.52 22.67 9.33
CA GLU A 648 2.60 23.67 9.29
C GLU A 648 2.70 24.36 7.92
N GLN A 649 2.52 23.64 6.81
CA GLN A 649 2.49 24.22 5.47
C GLN A 649 1.29 25.17 5.29
N TYR A 650 0.12 24.81 5.82
CA TYR A 650 -1.07 25.66 5.83
C TYR A 650 -0.83 26.95 6.64
N PHE A 651 -0.33 26.85 7.88
CA PHE A 651 0.01 28.03 8.69
C PHE A 651 1.13 28.87 8.05
N SER A 652 2.17 28.24 7.49
CA SER A 652 3.23 28.93 6.73
C SER A 652 2.67 29.73 5.56
N THR A 653 1.68 29.17 4.86
CA THR A 653 0.99 29.83 3.74
C THR A 653 0.11 30.99 4.24
N LEU A 654 -0.65 30.78 5.33
CA LEU A 654 -1.47 31.81 5.96
C LEU A 654 -0.62 33.01 6.42
N TYR A 655 0.52 32.77 7.08
CA TYR A 655 1.45 33.82 7.48
C TYR A 655 2.10 34.52 6.27
N LYS A 656 2.42 33.81 5.18
CA LYS A 656 2.91 34.43 3.93
C LYS A 656 1.87 35.35 3.30
N THR A 657 0.60 34.94 3.29
CA THR A 657 -0.53 35.76 2.82
C THR A 657 -0.71 36.99 3.71
N GLN A 658 -0.75 36.83 5.04
CA GLN A 658 -0.90 37.95 5.98
C GLN A 658 0.28 38.95 5.90
N VAL A 659 1.51 38.47 5.70
CA VAL A 659 2.69 39.32 5.45
C VAL A 659 2.63 40.02 4.09
N LYS A 660 1.96 39.43 3.09
CA LYS A 660 1.71 40.07 1.79
C LYS A 660 0.64 41.15 1.90
N GLU A 661 -0.48 40.86 2.55
CA GLU A 661 -1.58 41.81 2.80
C GLU A 661 -1.09 43.04 3.58
N LEU A 662 -0.33 42.84 4.66
CA LEU A 662 0.27 43.93 5.44
C LEU A 662 1.30 44.75 4.63
N LYS A 663 2.00 44.14 3.67
CA LYS A 663 2.86 44.89 2.74
C LYS A 663 2.05 45.70 1.74
N GLU A 664 0.99 45.13 1.18
CA GLU A 664 0.11 45.82 0.23
C GLU A 664 -0.61 46.99 0.91
N GLU A 665 -1.05 46.86 2.17
CA GLU A 665 -1.58 47.97 2.99
C GLU A 665 -0.52 49.06 3.22
N ILE A 666 0.72 48.68 3.58
CA ILE A 666 1.82 49.65 3.76
C ILE A 666 2.17 50.36 2.44
N GLU A 667 2.18 49.66 1.31
CA GLU A 667 2.44 50.25 -0.01
C GLU A 667 1.29 51.14 -0.49
N GLU A 668 0.04 50.82 -0.19
CA GLU A 668 -1.11 51.69 -0.45
C GLU A 668 -1.06 52.95 0.42
N LYS A 669 -0.87 52.80 1.73
CA LYS A 669 -0.72 53.91 2.70
C LYS A 669 0.48 54.81 2.36
N ASN A 670 1.57 54.25 1.86
CA ASN A 670 2.70 55.02 1.34
C ASN A 670 2.36 55.77 0.04
N ARG A 671 1.55 55.19 -0.86
CA ARG A 671 1.04 55.88 -2.06
C ARG A 671 0.07 57.01 -1.71
N GLU A 672 -0.79 56.84 -0.71
CA GLU A 672 -1.64 57.92 -0.18
C GLU A 672 -0.80 59.04 0.45
N ASN A 673 0.16 58.70 1.31
CA ASN A 673 1.07 59.68 1.90
C ASN A 673 1.87 60.44 0.82
N LEU A 674 2.33 59.76 -0.23
CA LEU A 674 3.06 60.40 -1.34
C LEU A 674 2.17 61.36 -2.13
N LYS A 675 0.93 60.98 -2.45
CA LYS A 675 -0.07 61.89 -3.05
C LYS A 675 -0.29 63.11 -2.18
N LYS A 676 -0.49 62.91 -0.87
CA LYS A 676 -0.77 63.99 0.09
C LYS A 676 0.42 64.93 0.29
N ILE A 677 1.64 64.42 0.24
CA ILE A 677 2.86 65.23 0.19
C ILE A 677 2.89 66.07 -1.10
N GLN A 678 2.56 65.48 -2.24
CA GLN A 678 2.53 66.18 -3.53
C GLN A 678 1.41 67.24 -3.60
N GLU A 679 0.23 66.96 -3.04
CA GLU A 679 -0.87 67.92 -2.86
C GLU A 679 -0.43 69.12 -2.00
N LEU A 680 0.23 68.87 -0.86
CA LEU A 680 0.76 69.91 0.02
C LEU A 680 1.93 70.69 -0.62
N GLN A 681 2.72 70.08 -1.50
CA GLN A 681 3.73 70.78 -2.29
C GLN A 681 3.09 71.70 -3.33
N ASN A 682 2.09 71.22 -4.07
CA ASN A 682 1.33 72.04 -5.01
C ASN A 682 0.64 73.22 -4.29
N GLU A 683 0.00 72.96 -3.14
CA GLU A 683 -0.62 74.00 -2.31
C GLU A 683 0.42 75.04 -1.86
N LYS A 684 1.57 74.59 -1.34
CA LYS A 684 2.70 75.47 -0.97
C LYS A 684 3.18 76.32 -2.15
N GLU A 685 3.28 75.78 -3.36
CA GLU A 685 3.68 76.52 -4.56
C GLU A 685 2.62 77.55 -4.99
N THR A 686 1.32 77.22 -4.88
CA THR A 686 0.24 78.20 -5.10
C THR A 686 0.21 79.30 -4.04
N LEU A 687 0.50 78.99 -2.78
CA LEU A 687 0.61 79.99 -1.71
C LEU A 687 1.85 80.87 -1.86
N ALA A 688 2.98 80.31 -2.33
CA ALA A 688 4.19 81.07 -2.62
C ALA A 688 3.99 82.06 -3.77
N THR A 689 3.33 81.64 -4.86
CA THR A 689 2.99 82.54 -5.98
C THR A 689 1.93 83.59 -5.62
N GLN A 690 1.00 83.28 -4.71
CA GLN A 690 0.09 84.29 -4.15
C GLN A 690 0.81 85.29 -3.23
N LEU A 691 1.83 84.85 -2.47
CA LEU A 691 2.64 85.73 -1.63
C LEU A 691 3.50 86.67 -2.47
N ASP A 692 4.20 86.16 -3.49
CA ASP A 692 4.99 86.94 -4.45
C ASP A 692 4.14 88.00 -5.19
N LEU A 693 2.92 87.63 -5.60
CA LEU A 693 1.95 88.55 -6.19
C LEU A 693 1.41 89.60 -5.18
N ALA A 694 1.36 89.26 -3.88
CA ALA A 694 0.97 90.20 -2.83
C ALA A 694 2.11 91.14 -2.44
N GLU A 695 3.36 90.66 -2.44
CA GLU A 695 4.58 91.41 -2.12
C GLU A 695 4.87 92.43 -3.24
N THR A 696 4.95 92.00 -4.50
CA THR A 696 5.07 92.91 -5.65
C THR A 696 3.94 93.95 -5.74
N LYS A 697 2.71 93.58 -5.35
CA LYS A 697 1.61 94.54 -5.23
C LYS A 697 1.83 95.53 -4.09
N ALA A 698 2.28 95.08 -2.92
CA ALA A 698 2.58 95.96 -1.78
C ALA A 698 3.73 96.93 -2.09
N GLU A 699 4.80 96.47 -2.77
CA GLU A 699 5.87 97.33 -3.30
C GLU A 699 5.32 98.39 -4.25
N SER A 700 4.46 98.00 -5.20
CA SER A 700 3.85 98.94 -6.15
C SER A 700 2.97 100.00 -5.45
N GLU A 701 2.25 99.62 -4.39
CA GLU A 701 1.44 100.55 -3.60
C GLU A 701 2.33 101.45 -2.72
N GLN A 702 3.41 100.93 -2.15
CA GLN A 702 4.38 101.72 -1.39
C GLN A 702 5.09 102.76 -2.29
N LEU A 703 5.45 102.39 -3.52
CA LEU A 703 6.02 103.30 -4.51
C LEU A 703 4.99 104.39 -4.90
N ALA A 704 3.74 104.02 -5.14
CA ALA A 704 2.66 104.96 -5.45
C ALA A 704 2.38 105.92 -4.28
N ARG A 705 2.40 105.44 -3.03
CA ARG A 705 2.28 106.28 -1.82
C ARG A 705 3.45 107.26 -1.71
N GLY A 706 4.69 106.81 -1.94
CA GLY A 706 5.87 107.68 -1.93
C GLY A 706 5.79 108.82 -2.95
N LEU A 707 5.36 108.52 -4.19
CA LEU A 707 5.14 109.53 -5.22
C LEU A 707 4.02 110.54 -4.86
N LEU A 708 2.96 110.08 -4.18
CA LEU A 708 1.89 110.95 -3.68
C LEU A 708 2.34 111.83 -2.50
N GLU A 709 3.16 111.30 -1.60
CA GLU A 709 3.76 112.07 -0.49
C GLU A 709 4.74 113.14 -1.00
N GLU A 710 5.53 112.83 -2.03
CA GLU A 710 6.42 113.79 -2.71
C GLU A 710 5.63 114.92 -3.39
N GLN A 711 4.61 114.59 -4.20
CA GLN A 711 3.72 115.58 -4.81
C GLN A 711 2.99 116.44 -3.76
N TYR A 712 2.53 115.84 -2.65
CA TYR A 712 1.91 116.58 -1.56
C TYR A 712 2.89 117.52 -0.85
N PHE A 713 4.16 117.12 -0.69
CA PHE A 713 5.21 117.98 -0.15
C PHE A 713 5.51 119.17 -1.09
N GLU A 714 5.62 118.95 -2.40
CA GLU A 714 5.81 120.02 -3.39
C GLU A 714 4.65 121.02 -3.38
N LEU A 715 3.40 120.54 -3.45
CA LEU A 715 2.19 121.37 -3.37
C LEU A 715 2.11 122.14 -2.05
N THR A 716 2.53 121.53 -0.93
CA THR A 716 2.59 122.20 0.37
C THR A 716 3.66 123.30 0.39
N GLN A 717 4.81 123.11 -0.26
CA GLN A 717 5.85 124.13 -0.39
C GLN A 717 5.41 125.28 -1.32
N GLU A 718 4.73 124.99 -2.43
CA GLU A 718 4.20 126.03 -3.32
C GLU A 718 3.08 126.83 -2.64
N SER A 719 2.14 126.16 -1.95
CA SER A 719 1.11 126.81 -1.13
C SER A 719 1.71 127.74 -0.06
N LYS A 720 2.77 127.31 0.64
CA LYS A 720 3.51 128.17 1.59
C LYS A 720 4.14 129.39 0.91
N LYS A 721 4.71 129.25 -0.30
CA LYS A 721 5.28 130.35 -1.08
C LYS A 721 4.21 131.32 -1.61
N ALA A 722 3.05 130.83 -2.02
CA ALA A 722 1.90 131.67 -2.38
C ALA A 722 1.37 132.44 -1.15
N ALA A 723 1.22 131.75 -0.02
CA ALA A 723 0.76 132.34 1.23
C ALA A 723 1.76 133.32 1.89
N SER A 724 3.04 133.35 1.49
CA SER A 724 3.96 134.42 1.88
C SER A 724 3.87 135.63 0.95
N ARG A 725 3.81 135.43 -0.38
CA ARG A 725 3.57 136.50 -1.36
C ARG A 725 2.31 137.29 -1.05
N ASN A 726 1.17 136.61 -0.85
CA ASN A 726 -0.11 137.27 -0.58
C ASN A 726 -0.09 138.08 0.73
N ARG A 727 0.68 137.66 1.75
CA ARG A 727 0.82 138.41 3.00
C ARG A 727 1.66 139.67 2.84
N GLN A 728 2.73 139.63 2.03
CA GLN A 728 3.48 140.84 1.68
C GLN A 728 2.58 141.82 0.93
N GLU A 729 1.87 141.34 -0.08
CA GLU A 729 1.01 142.16 -0.95
C GLU A 729 -0.18 142.81 -0.19
N ILE A 730 -0.68 142.17 0.88
CA ILE A 730 -1.65 142.77 1.81
C ILE A 730 -0.99 143.89 2.64
N THR A 731 0.18 143.61 3.24
CA THR A 731 0.92 144.58 4.07
C THR A 731 1.25 145.86 3.29
N ASP A 732 1.67 145.73 2.04
CA ASP A 732 1.98 146.86 1.15
C ASP A 732 0.73 147.70 0.81
N LYS A 733 -0.45 147.04 0.71
CA LYS A 733 -1.75 147.70 0.47
C LYS A 733 -2.25 148.43 1.72
N ASP A 734 -2.15 147.84 2.91
CA ASP A 734 -2.55 148.48 4.16
C ASP A 734 -1.75 149.77 4.42
N HIS A 735 -0.43 149.75 4.18
CA HIS A 735 0.42 150.95 4.21
C HIS A 735 0.00 152.02 3.18
N THR A 736 -0.62 151.62 2.06
CA THR A 736 -1.15 152.55 1.06
C THR A 736 -2.49 153.15 1.51
N VAL A 737 -3.35 152.36 2.17
CA VAL A 737 -4.65 152.81 2.71
C VAL A 737 -4.46 153.88 3.79
N SER A 738 -3.64 153.65 4.82
CA SER A 738 -3.49 154.62 5.92
C SER A 738 -2.97 155.98 5.45
N ARG A 739 -2.12 156.02 4.42
CA ARG A 739 -1.66 157.29 3.81
C ARG A 739 -2.80 158.06 3.12
N LEU A 740 -3.78 157.36 2.54
CA LEU A 740 -4.96 157.99 1.95
C LEU A 740 -5.90 158.52 3.04
N GLU A 741 -6.09 157.75 4.12
CA GLU A 741 -6.90 158.15 5.28
C GLU A 741 -6.39 159.44 5.95
N GLU A 742 -5.08 159.58 6.14
CA GLU A 742 -4.46 160.81 6.66
C GLU A 742 -4.77 162.03 5.76
N THR A 743 -4.62 161.89 4.44
CA THR A 743 -4.91 162.99 3.50
C THR A 743 -6.40 163.37 3.46
N ASN A 744 -7.30 162.40 3.60
CA ASN A 744 -8.74 162.64 3.64
C ASN A 744 -9.17 163.36 4.93
N SER A 745 -8.50 163.04 6.05
CA SER A 745 -8.69 163.70 7.35
C SER A 745 -8.26 165.18 7.35
N MET A 746 -7.22 165.54 6.58
CA MET A 746 -6.86 166.94 6.36
C MET A 746 -7.93 167.68 5.54
N LEU A 747 -8.28 167.16 4.36
CA LEU A 747 -9.27 167.79 3.46
C LEU A 747 -10.64 168.02 4.13
N THR A 748 -11.04 167.12 5.04
CA THR A 748 -12.29 167.25 5.81
C THR A 748 -12.30 168.48 6.72
N LYS A 749 -11.17 168.84 7.33
CA LYS A 749 -11.05 170.01 8.24
C LYS A 749 -11.08 171.34 7.48
N ASP A 750 -10.48 171.39 6.30
CA ASP A 750 -10.50 172.58 5.45
C ASP A 750 -11.95 172.90 4.99
N ILE A 751 -12.75 171.86 4.72
CA ILE A 751 -14.18 172.00 4.40
C ILE A 751 -14.98 172.54 5.60
N GLU A 752 -14.72 172.10 6.83
CA GLU A 752 -15.39 172.65 8.02
C GLU A 752 -15.08 174.13 8.26
N LEU A 753 -13.83 174.56 8.04
CA LEU A 753 -13.44 175.98 8.15
C LEU A 753 -14.20 176.85 7.15
N LEU A 754 -14.17 176.48 5.86
CA LEU A 754 -14.87 177.22 4.79
C LEU A 754 -16.38 177.28 5.01
N ARG A 755 -16.99 176.23 5.58
CA ARG A 755 -18.42 176.19 5.91
C ARG A 755 -18.79 177.24 6.97
N LYS A 756 -17.89 177.48 7.93
CA LYS A 756 -18.11 178.38 9.06
C LYS A 756 -18.01 179.87 8.69
N GLU A 757 -17.08 180.24 7.82
CA GLU A 757 -17.03 181.61 7.26
C GLU A 757 -18.29 181.96 6.46
N ASN A 758 -18.86 180.97 5.76
CA ASN A 758 -20.07 181.13 4.95
C ASN A 758 -21.33 181.39 5.81
N GLU A 759 -21.45 180.70 6.94
CA GLU A 759 -22.51 180.96 7.94
C GLU A 759 -22.37 182.37 8.54
N GLU A 760 -21.16 182.83 8.87
CA GLU A 760 -20.90 184.19 9.38
C GLU A 760 -21.20 185.30 8.37
N LEU A 761 -20.99 185.08 7.07
CA LEU A 761 -21.35 186.03 6.01
C LEU A 761 -22.87 186.10 5.82
N THR A 762 -23.54 184.95 5.86
CA THR A 762 -25.00 184.85 5.72
C THR A 762 -25.71 185.60 6.84
N ASP A 763 -25.24 185.48 8.08
CA ASP A 763 -25.90 186.11 9.24
C ASP A 763 -25.67 187.63 9.32
N LYS A 764 -24.63 188.15 8.65
CA LYS A 764 -24.41 189.60 8.47
C LYS A 764 -25.40 190.21 7.46
N MET A 765 -25.71 189.51 6.36
CA MET A 765 -26.76 189.94 5.42
C MET A 765 -28.14 190.00 6.08
N ARG A 766 -28.50 188.98 6.88
CA ARG A 766 -29.82 188.91 7.52
C ARG A 766 -30.15 190.13 8.39
N LYS A 767 -29.16 190.61 9.15
CA LYS A 767 -29.33 191.79 10.03
C LYS A 767 -29.54 193.09 9.24
N THR A 768 -28.86 193.27 8.11
CA THR A 768 -29.02 194.50 7.30
C THR A 768 -30.38 194.56 6.58
N GLU A 769 -31.02 193.43 6.28
CA GLU A 769 -32.40 193.40 5.77
C GLU A 769 -33.45 193.73 6.84
N GLU A 770 -33.23 193.32 8.09
CA GLU A 770 -34.13 193.60 9.21
C GLU A 770 -34.12 195.11 9.58
N GLU A 771 -32.95 195.74 9.64
CA GLU A 771 -32.83 197.20 9.86
C GLU A 771 -33.49 198.03 8.75
N TYR A 772 -33.46 197.56 7.49
CA TYR A 772 -34.10 198.25 6.37
C TYR A 772 -35.63 198.20 6.43
N LYS A 773 -36.22 197.13 6.97
CA LYS A 773 -37.69 197.03 7.16
C LYS A 773 -38.20 198.01 8.20
N LEU A 774 -37.58 198.09 9.37
CA LEU A 774 -38.03 198.91 10.50
C LEU A 774 -38.18 200.40 10.14
N LYS A 775 -37.19 200.99 9.45
CA LYS A 775 -37.27 202.39 8.98
C LYS A 775 -38.45 202.66 8.05
N LYS A 776 -38.85 201.66 7.25
CA LYS A 776 -39.92 201.80 6.25
C LYS A 776 -41.31 201.81 6.86
N GLU A 777 -41.50 201.14 8.00
CA GLU A 777 -42.77 201.17 8.74
C GLU A 777 -42.96 202.49 9.52
N GLU A 778 -41.86 203.08 10.00
CA GLU A 778 -41.86 204.36 10.73
C GLU A 778 -42.26 205.54 9.82
N GLU A 779 -41.79 205.60 8.57
CA GLU A 779 -42.23 206.61 7.59
C GLU A 779 -43.72 206.50 7.26
N ILE A 780 -44.24 205.27 7.11
CA ILE A 780 -45.66 205.01 6.79
C ILE A 780 -46.58 205.43 7.96
N SER A 781 -46.14 205.21 9.20
CA SER A 781 -46.87 205.65 10.40
C SER A 781 -47.04 207.18 10.44
N ASN A 782 -45.97 207.91 10.16
CA ASN A 782 -45.96 209.37 10.19
C ASN A 782 -46.85 210.01 9.10
N LEU A 783 -46.92 209.43 7.89
CA LEU A 783 -47.88 209.88 6.87
C LEU A 783 -49.34 209.73 7.33
N LYS A 784 -49.66 208.65 8.05
CA LYS A 784 -51.03 208.32 8.45
C LYS A 784 -51.62 209.36 9.40
N ALA A 785 -50.83 209.79 10.39
CA ALA A 785 -51.23 210.81 11.37
C ALA A 785 -51.48 212.19 10.72
N ALA A 786 -50.79 212.52 9.63
CA ALA A 786 -50.98 213.78 8.91
C ALA A 786 -52.34 213.87 8.20
N TYR A 787 -52.80 212.78 7.57
CA TYR A 787 -54.11 212.74 6.89
C TYR A 787 -55.28 212.77 7.86
N GLU A 788 -55.19 212.10 9.00
CA GLU A 788 -56.26 212.04 10.00
C GLU A 788 -56.55 213.43 10.62
N LYS A 789 -55.50 214.26 10.76
CA LYS A 789 -55.62 215.67 11.17
C LYS A 789 -56.40 216.54 10.17
N ASN A 790 -56.27 216.27 8.87
CA ASN A 790 -57.00 217.01 7.81
C ASN A 790 -58.46 216.55 7.65
N ILE A 791 -58.81 215.31 8.01
CA ILE A 791 -60.19 214.82 7.90
C ILE A 791 -61.11 215.48 8.95
N ASN A 792 -60.61 215.79 10.15
CA ASN A 792 -61.43 216.37 11.22
C ASN A 792 -61.73 217.87 11.03
N THR A 793 -60.86 218.63 10.34
CA THR A 793 -61.15 220.02 9.93
C THR A 793 -62.18 220.08 8.79
N GLU A 794 -62.14 219.13 7.86
CA GLU A 794 -63.11 219.01 6.75
C GLU A 794 -64.52 218.66 7.26
N ARG A 795 -64.61 217.75 8.24
CA ARG A 795 -65.89 217.37 8.88
C ARG A 795 -66.56 218.53 9.63
N THR A 796 -65.81 219.34 10.36
CA THR A 796 -66.39 220.46 11.14
C THR A 796 -66.96 221.55 10.23
N LEU A 797 -66.29 221.86 9.11
CA LEU A 797 -66.81 222.80 8.10
C LEU A 797 -68.07 222.28 7.40
N LYS A 798 -68.12 220.99 7.02
CA LYS A 798 -69.32 220.38 6.41
C LYS A 798 -70.54 220.42 7.32
N THR A 799 -70.38 220.21 8.62
CA THR A 799 -71.49 220.31 9.59
C THR A 799 -72.07 221.72 9.70
N GLN A 800 -71.25 222.77 9.52
CA GLN A 800 -71.72 224.16 9.48
C GLN A 800 -72.49 224.52 8.19
N ALA A 801 -72.26 223.78 7.09
CA ALA A 801 -72.96 223.99 5.83
C ALA A 801 -74.34 223.31 5.78
N VAL A 802 -74.43 222.04 6.20
CA VAL A 802 -75.66 221.23 6.10
C VAL A 802 -76.83 221.84 6.89
N ASN A 803 -76.58 222.25 8.13
CA ASN A 803 -77.62 222.80 9.02
C ASN A 803 -78.10 224.21 8.62
N LYS A 804 -77.57 224.82 7.55
CA LYS A 804 -77.94 226.17 7.08
C LYS A 804 -78.71 226.18 5.75
N LEU A 805 -78.92 225.02 5.14
CA LEU A 805 -79.62 224.86 3.85
C LEU A 805 -80.86 223.94 3.90
N ALA A 806 -81.01 223.12 4.94
CA ALA A 806 -82.04 222.08 4.99
C ALA A 806 -83.49 222.57 5.20
N GLU A 807 -83.72 223.77 5.74
CA GLU A 807 -85.07 224.16 6.23
C GLU A 807 -85.47 225.63 5.99
N ILE A 808 -85.10 226.22 4.84
CA ILE A 808 -85.73 227.46 4.34
C ILE A 808 -86.79 227.19 3.26
N MET A 809 -86.74 226.05 2.55
CA MET A 809 -87.71 225.74 1.48
C MET A 809 -88.21 224.30 1.50
N ASN A 810 -89.36 224.07 2.12
CA ASN A 810 -90.26 222.98 1.71
C ASN A 810 -91.75 223.38 1.76
N ARG A 811 -92.08 224.43 1.00
CA ARG A 811 -93.41 224.81 0.48
C ARG A 811 -93.16 225.46 -0.89
N LYS A 812 -93.71 225.04 -2.04
CA LYS A 812 -94.75 224.03 -2.34
C LYS A 812 -94.66 223.51 -3.81
N ASP A 813 -95.07 222.25 -4.02
CA ASP A 813 -95.78 221.64 -5.16
C ASP A 813 -95.23 221.62 -6.63
N PHE A 814 -94.70 220.44 -7.04
CA PHE A 814 -94.77 219.74 -8.36
C PHE A 814 -94.20 220.28 -9.71
N LYS A 815 -93.72 219.33 -10.54
CA LYS A 815 -93.30 219.39 -11.99
C LYS A 815 -91.94 220.09 -12.30
N ILE A 816 -91.21 219.84 -13.41
CA ILE A 816 -90.98 218.68 -14.33
C ILE A 816 -89.71 219.00 -15.18
N ASP A 817 -88.98 217.99 -15.70
CA ASP A 817 -87.97 217.98 -16.79
C ASP A 817 -86.90 219.10 -16.98
N ARG A 818 -85.72 218.63 -17.44
CA ARG A 818 -84.76 219.37 -18.31
C ARG A 818 -84.47 220.84 -17.96
N LYS A 819 -84.08 221.10 -16.72
CA LYS A 819 -83.27 222.24 -16.23
C LYS A 819 -82.91 221.99 -14.76
#